data_AF-A0A8S9NMA2-F1
#
_entry.id   AF-A0A8S9NMA2-F1
#
_cell.length_a   1.000
_cell.length_b   1.000
_cell.length_c   1.000
_cell.angle_alpha   90.00
_cell.angle_beta   90.00
_cell.angle_gamma   90.00
#
_symmetry.space_group_name_H-M   'P 1'
#
loop_
_entity.id
_entity.type
_entity.pdbx_description
1 polymer ?
#
loop_
_entity_poly.entity_id
_entity_poly.type
_entity_poly.pdbx_seq_one_letter_code
_entity_poly.pdbx_strand_id
1 'polypeptide(L)'
;MSQKQNKEKAYEHQLRKLSPGSPPSQTSGTPQGIDGAGGGHGGRGACCLTDTRKLPEDVWGGDAYSWSTLSKPWSYGSKGGSTSREIDYGGGGGGRVKMNITQFLDVNGSLLAEGGYGGAKGGGGSGGSIFITAYKMTGIGKISACGGSGYGGGGGGRVSVDIFSRHDDPKIFVHGGYSIGCPDNSGAAGTLYDAVPRSLFVSNYNLTTDTYTLLLEFPFQPRWTNIYIQDKARATCPLLWSRVQVQGQISLLCGGVLSFGLSHYGTSVFELLAEELLMSDSIIKVYGALSMSVKMFLMWNSELHIDGGGGDTTVSTSTLEASNLFVLRESSVIRSNANLFVHGQGLLNLTGPGDSIEAQRLVLSLFYRIYVGPGSILRGPLQNASRDAVTPKLYCDRQDCPYELLNPPEDCNVNSSLSFTLQICRVEDIIVEGFIKGSVVHFHRAKTVTLESSGEISASGMGCRGGVGEGKLLGNGIGSGGGHGGKGGRVCYNSSCVEGGITYGDADLPCELGSGSGDYSPDYSSAGGGIVVIGSREQPLSGLSLEGSIKADGESVKRLSRDENGSVVAPGGGSGGTVLLFLRYLILGESSLLSTGGGSGSPVGGGGGGGGRIHFHWSNIPTGDIYQPIASVKGIIHARGGAALDDEFSGKNGTVTGRPCPKGLHGIFCKECPSGTFKNVTGSDTSLCRPCPVDELPTRAVYVPVRGGVSETPCPYRCISERYHMPHCYTALEELIYTFGGPWLFGLLLMGLLILLALVLSVARMKFVGVDDLPGPAPTHHGSQIDHSFPFLESLNEVAATSDLMLAYLDFFLGGDEKRTDLPPRLHQRFPMPILFGGDGSYMAPFSLQNDNILTSLMNQLVAPTTWYRLVAGVNAQLRLVRRGRLRSTYGVGAHKENSPARLRESMLYNQNHTNTEDYATRRKNYAGIIDGDSLPSLKEKRDMFFILSFLVHNTKPVGHQDMVGLVISMLLLGDFSLVLLTLLQLYSISMVDVLLALFILPLGLLLPFPAGINALFSHGPRRSAGLARVYALWNYMSLVNVFVAFLCGYVHYHSESSASKKIPFQPWNINMGESEWWIFPAGLVVCKIMQSQLINRHVANLEIQDRSLYSKDFELFWQS
;
A
#
# COMPACT_ATOMS: atom_id res chain seq x y z
N MET A 1 -70.79 -1.94 74.63
CA MET A 1 -69.48 -1.30 74.33
C MET A 1 -68.40 -2.34 74.04
N SER A 2 -68.04 -3.21 75.00
CA SER A 2 -67.00 -4.27 74.86
C SER A 2 -66.97 -5.04 73.52
N GLN A 3 -68.09 -5.55 73.01
CA GLN A 3 -68.12 -6.26 71.72
C GLN A 3 -67.67 -5.42 70.50
N LYS A 4 -67.77 -4.08 70.57
CA LYS A 4 -67.27 -3.20 69.50
C LYS A 4 -65.75 -3.12 69.54
N GLN A 5 -65.16 -2.88 70.72
CA GLN A 5 -63.71 -2.91 70.94
C GLN A 5 -63.08 -4.28 70.64
N ASN A 6 -63.78 -5.39 70.91
CA ASN A 6 -63.28 -6.72 70.54
C ASN A 6 -63.38 -6.99 69.03
N LYS A 7 -64.34 -6.39 68.31
CA LYS A 7 -64.35 -6.42 66.84
C LYS A 7 -63.28 -5.49 66.25
N GLU A 8 -63.07 -4.31 66.81
CA GLU A 8 -61.97 -3.40 66.42
C GLU A 8 -60.61 -4.07 66.63
N LYS A 9 -60.35 -4.66 67.81
CA LYS A 9 -59.12 -5.42 68.07
C LYS A 9 -58.98 -6.68 67.21
N ALA A 10 -60.06 -7.38 66.88
CA ALA A 10 -60.00 -8.48 65.92
C ALA A 10 -59.67 -7.99 64.50
N TYR A 11 -60.21 -6.84 64.09
CA TYR A 11 -59.93 -6.22 62.80
C TYR A 11 -58.49 -5.68 62.74
N GLU A 12 -58.00 -5.04 63.79
CA GLU A 12 -56.58 -4.70 63.97
C GLU A 12 -55.68 -5.94 63.94
N HIS A 13 -56.09 -7.05 64.55
CA HIS A 13 -55.31 -8.28 64.54
C HIS A 13 -55.33 -8.99 63.17
N GLN A 14 -56.40 -8.84 62.38
CA GLN A 14 -56.42 -9.25 60.97
C GLN A 14 -55.58 -8.31 60.09
N LEU A 15 -55.63 -7.00 60.31
CA LEU A 15 -54.76 -6.01 59.64
C LEU A 15 -53.27 -6.24 59.98
N ARG A 16 -52.93 -6.61 61.23
CA ARG A 16 -51.57 -7.04 61.60
C ARG A 16 -51.18 -8.42 61.03
N LYS A 17 -52.14 -9.22 60.55
CA LYS A 17 -51.89 -10.43 59.75
C LYS A 17 -51.77 -10.16 58.24
N LEU A 18 -52.15 -8.97 57.77
CA LEU A 18 -51.70 -8.43 56.49
C LEU A 18 -50.31 -7.80 56.68
N SER A 19 -49.29 -8.63 56.87
CA SER A 19 -47.91 -8.20 57.00
C SER A 19 -47.48 -7.37 55.77
N PRO A 20 -46.96 -6.13 55.95
CA PRO A 20 -46.65 -5.24 54.84
C PRO A 20 -45.46 -5.78 54.02
N GLY A 21 -45.71 -6.09 52.75
CA GLY A 21 -44.69 -6.61 51.85
C GLY A 21 -44.25 -8.03 52.17
N SER A 22 -45.18 -8.95 52.44
CA SER A 22 -44.92 -10.35 52.13
C SER A 22 -44.86 -10.51 50.59
N PRO A 23 -43.75 -11.04 50.04
CA PRO A 23 -43.64 -11.24 48.60
C PRO A 23 -44.54 -12.41 48.15
N PRO A 24 -44.76 -12.62 46.83
CA PRO A 24 -45.58 -13.72 46.35
C PRO A 24 -45.09 -15.07 46.91
N SER A 25 -46.00 -15.94 47.32
CA SER A 25 -45.74 -17.13 48.16
C SER A 25 -44.89 -18.25 47.52
N GLN A 26 -44.28 -17.99 46.37
CA GLN A 26 -43.38 -18.86 45.62
C GLN A 26 -41.99 -18.22 45.41
N THR A 27 -41.69 -17.09 46.05
CA THR A 27 -40.48 -16.28 45.79
C THR A 27 -39.51 -16.25 46.97
N SER A 28 -38.21 -16.28 46.67
CA SER A 28 -37.08 -16.10 47.60
C SER A 28 -36.82 -14.64 47.99
N GLY A 29 -37.81 -13.76 47.82
CA GLY A 29 -37.66 -12.31 48.03
C GLY A 29 -37.42 -11.88 49.48
N THR A 30 -37.80 -12.70 50.46
CA THR A 30 -37.49 -12.47 51.88
C THR A 30 -36.26 -13.30 52.25
N PRO A 31 -35.18 -12.71 52.78
CA PRO A 31 -34.03 -13.49 53.24
C PRO A 31 -34.40 -14.42 54.40
N GLN A 32 -33.74 -15.57 54.45
CA GLN A 32 -33.84 -16.54 55.54
C GLN A 32 -32.65 -16.38 56.49
N GLY A 33 -32.80 -16.81 57.75
CA GLY A 33 -31.75 -16.69 58.77
C GLY A 33 -32.00 -15.56 59.77
N ILE A 34 -30.92 -15.12 60.43
CA ILE A 34 -30.94 -14.04 61.45
C ILE A 34 -29.79 -13.03 61.22
N ASP A 35 -29.36 -12.91 59.98
CA ASP A 35 -28.15 -12.19 59.58
C ASP A 35 -28.46 -10.73 59.19
N GLY A 36 -29.69 -10.26 59.44
CA GLY A 36 -30.13 -8.88 59.18
C GLY A 36 -30.09 -8.46 57.71
N ALA A 37 -30.10 -9.41 56.77
CA ALA A 37 -30.02 -9.13 55.33
C ALA A 37 -31.28 -8.40 54.79
N GLY A 38 -31.13 -7.62 53.73
CA GLY A 38 -32.20 -6.85 53.10
C GLY A 38 -33.13 -7.70 52.23
N GLY A 39 -34.37 -7.24 52.04
CA GLY A 39 -35.34 -7.85 51.12
C GLY A 39 -35.01 -7.55 49.64
N GLY A 40 -35.37 -8.44 48.72
CA GLY A 40 -35.22 -8.25 47.27
C GLY A 40 -36.56 -8.01 46.56
N HIS A 41 -36.51 -7.48 45.32
CA HIS A 41 -37.66 -7.43 44.41
C HIS A 41 -37.26 -7.10 42.96
N GLY A 42 -36.79 -5.88 42.69
CA GLY A 42 -36.25 -5.47 41.39
C GLY A 42 -34.79 -5.87 41.28
N GLY A 43 -33.99 -5.42 42.25
CA GLY A 43 -32.67 -5.95 42.59
C GLY A 43 -32.71 -6.91 43.77
N ARG A 44 -31.59 -7.60 43.99
CA ARG A 44 -31.32 -8.38 45.22
C ARG A 44 -31.11 -7.44 46.43
N GLY A 45 -31.50 -7.91 47.60
CA GLY A 45 -31.14 -7.27 48.87
C GLY A 45 -29.70 -7.61 49.27
N ALA A 46 -29.03 -6.74 50.00
CA ALA A 46 -27.68 -6.97 50.48
C ALA A 46 -27.64 -7.90 51.70
N CYS A 47 -26.54 -8.62 51.85
CA CYS A 47 -26.17 -9.37 53.04
C CYS A 47 -24.71 -9.07 53.39
N CYS A 48 -24.37 -9.00 54.67
CA CYS A 48 -23.00 -8.76 55.10
C CYS A 48 -22.24 -10.09 55.19
N LEU A 49 -21.00 -10.12 54.68
CA LEU A 49 -20.21 -11.35 54.58
C LEU A 49 -19.75 -11.81 55.98
N THR A 50 -20.30 -12.93 56.45
CA THR A 50 -19.94 -13.57 57.73
C THR A 50 -18.96 -14.74 57.59
N ASP A 51 -18.85 -15.33 56.41
CA ASP A 51 -17.95 -16.44 56.08
C ASP A 51 -16.95 -16.00 55.00
N THR A 52 -15.69 -15.76 55.40
CA THR A 52 -14.62 -15.30 54.51
C THR A 52 -14.14 -16.34 53.49
N ARG A 53 -14.71 -17.55 53.49
CA ARG A 53 -14.45 -18.58 52.46
C ARG A 53 -15.30 -18.39 51.20
N LYS A 54 -16.30 -17.51 51.23
CA LYS A 54 -17.19 -17.22 50.10
C LYS A 54 -16.81 -15.88 49.47
N LEU A 55 -17.04 -15.75 48.16
CA LEU A 55 -16.94 -14.46 47.49
C LEU A 55 -18.10 -13.56 47.95
N PRO A 56 -17.91 -12.23 48.08
CA PRO A 56 -18.99 -11.28 48.38
C PRO A 56 -20.15 -11.37 47.36
N GLU A 57 -19.81 -11.69 46.12
CA GLU A 57 -20.73 -11.81 44.97
C GLU A 57 -21.73 -12.97 45.14
N ASP A 58 -21.37 -14.02 45.89
CA ASP A 58 -22.20 -15.20 46.15
C ASP A 58 -23.09 -15.05 47.42
N VAL A 59 -23.05 -13.90 48.09
CA VAL A 59 -23.74 -13.68 49.38
C VAL A 59 -24.70 -12.49 49.31
N TRP A 60 -25.96 -12.80 48.97
CA TRP A 60 -27.07 -11.84 48.92
C TRP A 60 -28.15 -12.14 49.97
N GLY A 61 -29.06 -11.19 50.17
CA GLY A 61 -30.23 -11.31 51.02
C GLY A 61 -31.42 -11.90 50.27
N GLY A 62 -32.53 -11.16 50.21
CA GLY A 62 -33.70 -11.53 49.40
C GLY A 62 -33.43 -11.44 47.90
N ASP A 63 -34.00 -12.35 47.12
CA ASP A 63 -33.79 -12.40 45.67
C ASP A 63 -34.74 -11.47 44.88
N ALA A 64 -34.41 -11.21 43.62
CA ALA A 64 -35.26 -10.46 42.69
C ALA A 64 -36.36 -11.36 42.09
N TYR A 65 -37.53 -10.80 41.81
CA TYR A 65 -38.67 -11.52 41.22
C TYR A 65 -39.53 -10.61 40.33
N SER A 66 -40.63 -11.14 39.79
CA SER A 66 -41.56 -10.45 38.87
C SER A 66 -40.97 -9.99 37.53
N TRP A 67 -39.84 -10.56 37.10
CA TRP A 67 -39.16 -10.21 35.83
C TRP A 67 -40.09 -10.27 34.60
N SER A 68 -40.93 -11.31 34.49
CA SER A 68 -41.90 -11.47 33.41
C SER A 68 -43.00 -10.38 33.35
N THR A 69 -43.03 -9.49 34.35
CA THR A 69 -43.92 -8.31 34.39
C THR A 69 -43.17 -6.98 34.38
N LEU A 70 -41.88 -6.97 33.99
CA LEU A 70 -41.02 -5.77 33.94
C LEU A 70 -41.69 -4.54 33.31
N SER A 71 -42.42 -4.73 32.21
CA SER A 71 -43.10 -3.64 31.48
C SER A 71 -44.40 -3.18 32.12
N LYS A 72 -45.00 -3.96 33.04
CA LYS A 72 -46.28 -3.69 33.73
C LYS A 72 -46.22 -4.17 35.20
N PRO A 73 -45.28 -3.67 36.02
CA PRO A 73 -44.94 -4.24 37.32
C PRO A 73 -46.08 -4.06 38.34
N TRP A 74 -46.43 -5.15 39.04
CA TRP A 74 -47.60 -5.16 39.95
C TRP A 74 -47.42 -6.03 41.21
N SER A 75 -46.18 -6.19 41.68
CA SER A 75 -45.81 -6.87 42.94
C SER A 75 -45.51 -5.87 44.07
N TYR A 76 -45.84 -6.24 45.30
CA TYR A 76 -45.27 -5.56 46.47
C TYR A 76 -43.75 -5.79 46.52
N GLY A 77 -43.05 -4.95 47.26
CA GLY A 77 -41.70 -5.27 47.71
C GLY A 77 -41.73 -6.33 48.82
N SER A 78 -40.56 -6.88 49.13
CA SER A 78 -40.36 -7.85 50.19
C SER A 78 -39.84 -7.20 51.47
N LYS A 79 -40.16 -7.76 52.64
CA LYS A 79 -39.53 -7.34 53.90
C LYS A 79 -38.06 -7.75 54.02
N GLY A 80 -37.30 -7.03 54.83
CA GLY A 80 -35.96 -7.46 55.28
C GLY A 80 -36.01 -8.56 56.35
N GLY A 81 -34.85 -9.16 56.62
CA GLY A 81 -34.63 -10.09 57.73
C GLY A 81 -34.38 -9.38 59.07
N SER A 82 -34.58 -10.07 60.18
CA SER A 82 -34.25 -9.56 61.53
C SER A 82 -32.88 -10.09 61.99
N THR A 83 -32.22 -9.44 62.95
CA THR A 83 -31.11 -10.04 63.71
C THR A 83 -31.56 -10.75 65.00
N SER A 84 -32.87 -11.04 65.14
CA SER A 84 -33.43 -11.76 66.29
C SER A 84 -34.51 -12.76 65.85
N ARG A 85 -34.66 -13.85 66.61
CA ARG A 85 -35.75 -14.84 66.45
C ARG A 85 -37.03 -14.45 67.20
N GLU A 86 -36.94 -13.51 68.15
CA GLU A 86 -38.02 -13.15 69.08
C GLU A 86 -38.74 -11.86 68.68
N ILE A 87 -38.00 -10.93 68.05
CA ILE A 87 -38.49 -9.61 67.63
C ILE A 87 -38.14 -9.43 66.15
N ASP A 88 -39.14 -9.10 65.34
CA ASP A 88 -38.94 -8.77 63.93
C ASP A 88 -38.54 -7.31 63.80
N TYR A 89 -37.27 -7.08 63.44
CA TYR A 89 -36.71 -5.76 63.14
C TYR A 89 -36.65 -5.48 61.62
N GLY A 90 -37.09 -6.41 60.77
CA GLY A 90 -37.01 -6.27 59.32
C GLY A 90 -37.87 -5.12 58.80
N GLY A 91 -37.30 -4.25 57.96
CA GLY A 91 -38.04 -3.20 57.29
C GLY A 91 -39.11 -3.77 56.35
N GLY A 92 -40.34 -3.25 56.41
CA GLY A 92 -41.46 -3.72 55.58
C GLY A 92 -41.25 -3.45 54.08
N GLY A 93 -41.77 -4.33 53.22
CA GLY A 93 -41.62 -4.20 51.77
C GLY A 93 -42.46 -3.07 51.16
N GLY A 94 -41.94 -2.46 50.08
CA GLY A 94 -42.55 -1.32 49.41
C GLY A 94 -43.93 -1.58 48.79
N GLY A 95 -44.69 -0.50 48.59
CA GLY A 95 -46.08 -0.54 48.12
C GLY A 95 -46.29 -0.89 46.64
N ARG A 96 -47.50 -0.64 46.14
CA ARG A 96 -47.84 -0.70 44.71
C ARG A 96 -48.62 0.53 44.29
N VAL A 97 -48.15 1.21 43.25
CA VAL A 97 -48.83 2.37 42.65
C VAL A 97 -49.08 2.07 41.18
N LYS A 98 -50.32 2.21 40.72
CA LYS A 98 -50.67 2.12 39.30
C LYS A 98 -51.56 3.29 38.91
N MET A 99 -51.17 4.00 37.85
CA MET A 99 -51.94 5.12 37.32
C MET A 99 -52.14 4.97 35.81
N ASN A 100 -53.37 5.22 35.36
CA ASN A 100 -53.79 5.17 33.97
C ASN A 100 -54.46 6.49 33.62
N ILE A 101 -53.70 7.37 32.97
CA ILE A 101 -54.06 8.72 32.60
C ILE A 101 -54.32 8.74 31.10
N THR A 102 -55.48 9.24 30.66
CA THR A 102 -55.88 9.22 29.24
C THR A 102 -55.12 10.24 28.39
N GLN A 103 -54.61 11.32 28.99
CA GLN A 103 -53.89 12.39 28.28
C GLN A 103 -52.66 12.89 29.06
N PHE A 104 -52.85 13.78 30.03
CA PHE A 104 -51.75 14.58 30.60
C PHE A 104 -51.55 14.33 32.11
N LEU A 105 -50.30 14.12 32.51
CA LEU A 105 -49.86 13.94 33.89
C LEU A 105 -48.80 14.99 34.24
N ASP A 106 -49.06 15.80 35.27
CA ASP A 106 -48.10 16.76 35.83
C ASP A 106 -47.62 16.28 37.21
N VAL A 107 -46.31 16.09 37.37
CA VAL A 107 -45.69 15.47 38.55
C VAL A 107 -44.76 16.46 39.23
N ASN A 108 -45.33 17.41 39.97
CA ASN A 108 -44.56 18.33 40.83
C ASN A 108 -44.44 17.85 42.29
N GLY A 109 -45.12 16.76 42.65
CA GLY A 109 -45.07 16.11 43.97
C GLY A 109 -44.15 14.89 44.03
N SER A 110 -44.38 14.01 45.01
CA SER A 110 -43.67 12.73 45.17
C SER A 110 -44.60 11.52 45.00
N LEU A 111 -44.13 10.52 44.26
CA LEU A 111 -44.81 9.26 43.98
C LEU A 111 -43.94 8.11 44.50
N LEU A 112 -44.29 7.57 45.66
CA LEU A 112 -43.41 6.72 46.46
C LEU A 112 -43.95 5.28 46.61
N ALA A 113 -43.08 4.30 46.34
CA ALA A 113 -43.22 2.90 46.67
C ALA A 113 -41.91 2.36 47.30
N GLU A 114 -41.25 3.21 48.09
CA GLU A 114 -39.97 2.93 48.76
C GLU A 114 -40.11 1.83 49.84
N GLY A 115 -39.02 1.11 50.11
CA GLY A 115 -38.94 0.09 51.16
C GLY A 115 -38.71 0.67 52.56
N GLY A 116 -39.19 -0.05 53.59
CA GLY A 116 -39.07 0.37 54.98
C GLY A 116 -37.65 0.23 55.55
N TYR A 117 -37.29 1.12 56.48
CA TYR A 117 -36.00 1.14 57.17
C TYR A 117 -35.93 0.10 58.30
N GLY A 118 -34.92 -0.77 58.28
CA GLY A 118 -34.68 -1.81 59.32
C GLY A 118 -33.67 -1.39 60.41
N GLY A 119 -32.88 -0.34 60.16
CA GLY A 119 -31.85 0.13 61.08
C GLY A 119 -30.76 -0.89 61.39
N ALA A 120 -30.06 -0.72 62.53
CA ALA A 120 -28.89 -1.55 62.87
C ALA A 120 -29.21 -2.95 63.41
N LYS A 121 -30.48 -3.37 63.45
CA LYS A 121 -30.92 -4.69 63.97
C LYS A 121 -31.82 -5.48 63.02
N GLY A 122 -32.04 -4.97 61.80
CA GLY A 122 -32.81 -5.64 60.77
C GLY A 122 -32.48 -5.08 59.40
N GLY A 123 -32.63 -5.91 58.38
CA GLY A 123 -32.41 -5.50 57.00
C GLY A 123 -33.51 -4.57 56.50
N GLY A 124 -33.17 -3.76 55.51
CA GLY A 124 -34.15 -2.90 54.85
C GLY A 124 -35.14 -3.70 54.00
N GLY A 125 -36.38 -3.22 53.91
CA GLY A 125 -37.35 -3.74 52.96
C GLY A 125 -36.99 -3.35 51.53
N SER A 126 -37.36 -4.16 50.55
CA SER A 126 -37.14 -3.83 49.14
C SER A 126 -38.10 -2.73 48.67
N GLY A 127 -37.72 -2.06 47.59
CA GLY A 127 -38.65 -1.21 46.84
C GLY A 127 -39.81 -2.00 46.22
N GLY A 128 -40.95 -1.34 46.03
CA GLY A 128 -42.19 -1.91 45.50
C GLY A 128 -42.33 -1.80 43.97
N SER A 129 -43.58 -1.69 43.48
CA SER A 129 -43.88 -1.48 42.05
C SER A 129 -44.56 -0.13 41.79
N ILE A 130 -44.14 0.56 40.74
CA ILE A 130 -44.85 1.72 40.17
C ILE A 130 -45.07 1.49 38.66
N PHE A 131 -46.31 1.62 38.19
CA PHE A 131 -46.65 1.55 36.78
C PHE A 131 -47.50 2.76 36.35
N ILE A 132 -47.01 3.53 35.38
CA ILE A 132 -47.65 4.76 34.89
C ILE A 132 -47.91 4.64 33.39
N THR A 133 -49.14 4.96 32.99
CA THR A 133 -49.61 5.03 31.60
C THR A 133 -50.16 6.44 31.35
N ALA A 134 -49.65 7.16 30.35
CA ALA A 134 -50.08 8.52 29.98
C ALA A 134 -49.76 8.83 28.50
N TYR A 135 -50.39 9.86 27.90
CA TYR A 135 -49.94 10.35 26.60
C TYR A 135 -48.79 11.35 26.74
N LYS A 136 -48.88 12.27 27.71
CA LYS A 136 -47.82 13.25 28.02
C LYS A 136 -47.57 13.34 29.53
N MET A 137 -46.28 13.45 29.91
CA MET A 137 -45.83 13.78 31.26
C MET A 137 -44.94 15.03 31.28
N THR A 138 -45.04 15.80 32.37
CA THR A 138 -44.15 16.90 32.75
C THR A 138 -44.03 16.97 34.27
N GLY A 139 -43.11 17.79 34.80
CA GLY A 139 -43.09 18.25 36.20
C GLY A 139 -41.81 17.87 36.95
N ILE A 140 -41.35 18.73 37.84
CA ILE A 140 -40.00 18.65 38.45
C ILE A 140 -39.90 17.74 39.69
N GLY A 141 -40.89 16.87 39.92
CA GLY A 141 -41.06 16.07 41.12
C GLY A 141 -40.20 14.81 41.21
N LYS A 142 -40.59 13.88 42.11
CA LYS A 142 -39.89 12.61 42.36
C LYS A 142 -40.81 11.40 42.13
N ILE A 143 -40.36 10.43 41.34
CA ILE A 143 -40.92 9.07 41.34
C ILE A 143 -39.89 8.16 42.00
N SER A 144 -40.28 7.28 42.93
CA SER A 144 -39.33 6.52 43.72
C SER A 144 -39.82 5.14 44.14
N ALA A 145 -39.03 4.12 43.82
CA ALA A 145 -39.22 2.75 44.30
C ALA A 145 -37.91 2.20 44.87
N CYS A 146 -37.18 3.00 45.63
CA CYS A 146 -35.88 2.61 46.21
C CYS A 146 -36.01 1.58 47.33
N GLY A 147 -34.95 0.82 47.57
CA GLY A 147 -34.82 -0.04 48.75
C GLY A 147 -34.66 0.78 50.04
N GLY A 148 -35.18 0.26 51.14
CA GLY A 148 -34.95 0.83 52.48
C GLY A 148 -33.57 0.47 53.01
N SER A 149 -32.98 1.33 53.83
CA SER A 149 -31.69 1.06 54.49
C SER A 149 -31.87 0.19 55.74
N GLY A 150 -30.84 -0.57 56.11
CA GLY A 150 -30.87 -1.47 57.27
C GLY A 150 -29.51 -2.11 57.52
N TYR A 151 -29.44 -3.19 58.29
CA TYR A 151 -28.18 -3.89 58.58
C TYR A 151 -27.55 -4.38 57.25
N GLY A 152 -28.28 -5.16 56.47
CA GLY A 152 -28.19 -5.18 55.01
C GLY A 152 -29.29 -4.32 54.38
N GLY A 153 -28.95 -3.51 53.37
CA GLY A 153 -29.89 -2.68 52.62
C GLY A 153 -30.81 -3.48 51.70
N GLY A 154 -32.07 -3.07 51.57
CA GLY A 154 -33.04 -3.69 50.67
C GLY A 154 -32.73 -3.40 49.19
N GLY A 155 -33.07 -4.32 48.29
CA GLY A 155 -32.93 -4.13 46.85
C GLY A 155 -33.95 -3.12 46.31
N GLY A 156 -33.58 -2.43 45.22
CA GLY A 156 -34.47 -1.52 44.52
C GLY A 156 -35.71 -2.23 43.93
N GLY A 157 -36.77 -1.47 43.68
CA GLY A 157 -38.05 -1.95 43.15
C GLY A 157 -38.14 -1.98 41.63
N ARG A 158 -39.37 -1.93 41.10
CA ARG A 158 -39.62 -1.87 39.65
C ARG A 158 -40.51 -0.66 39.32
N VAL A 159 -40.03 0.20 38.42
CA VAL A 159 -40.80 1.30 37.83
C VAL A 159 -40.94 1.04 36.34
N SER A 160 -42.16 1.16 35.81
CA SER A 160 -42.36 1.20 34.36
C SER A 160 -43.24 2.38 33.98
N VAL A 161 -42.85 3.05 32.90
CA VAL A 161 -43.55 4.19 32.31
C VAL A 161 -43.87 3.88 30.85
N ASP A 162 -45.11 4.16 30.46
CA ASP A 162 -45.63 4.01 29.11
C ASP A 162 -46.22 5.37 28.73
N ILE A 163 -45.34 6.25 28.22
CA ILE A 163 -45.58 7.69 28.10
C ILE A 163 -45.01 8.20 26.76
N PHE A 164 -45.89 8.60 25.84
CA PHE A 164 -45.49 8.95 24.47
C PHE A 164 -44.71 10.27 24.36
N SER A 165 -45.05 11.26 25.19
CA SER A 165 -44.40 12.57 25.22
C SER A 165 -43.84 12.87 26.62
N ARG A 166 -42.52 12.99 26.72
CA ARG A 166 -41.79 13.27 27.96
C ARG A 166 -40.95 14.53 27.80
N HIS A 167 -41.21 15.57 28.61
CA HIS A 167 -40.54 16.88 28.60
C HIS A 167 -40.46 17.38 30.04
N ASP A 168 -39.32 17.93 30.48
CA ASP A 168 -39.10 18.40 31.86
C ASP A 168 -39.58 17.39 32.92
N ASP A 169 -39.05 16.17 32.84
CA ASP A 169 -39.55 15.00 33.56
C ASP A 169 -39.23 14.98 35.08
N PRO A 170 -40.10 14.33 35.88
CA PRO A 170 -39.81 14.04 37.28
C PRO A 170 -38.65 13.05 37.41
N LYS A 171 -37.78 13.26 38.38
CA LYS A 171 -36.63 12.38 38.62
C LYS A 171 -37.10 11.02 39.14
N ILE A 172 -36.76 9.96 38.44
CA ILE A 172 -37.13 8.58 38.76
C ILE A 172 -35.97 7.88 39.47
N PHE A 173 -36.22 7.33 40.66
CA PHE A 173 -35.22 6.64 41.47
C PHE A 173 -35.63 5.19 41.73
N VAL A 174 -34.69 4.27 41.50
CA VAL A 174 -34.88 2.81 41.71
C VAL A 174 -33.70 2.15 42.43
N HIS A 175 -32.77 2.91 43.01
CA HIS A 175 -31.57 2.36 43.65
C HIS A 175 -31.87 1.49 44.88
N GLY A 176 -30.91 0.67 45.31
CA GLY A 176 -30.98 -0.08 46.56
C GLY A 176 -30.89 0.82 47.80
N GLY A 177 -31.18 0.25 48.96
CA GLY A 177 -31.00 0.89 50.27
C GLY A 177 -29.58 0.72 50.80
N TYR A 178 -29.17 1.61 51.70
CA TYR A 178 -27.82 1.59 52.29
C TYR A 178 -27.67 0.49 53.37
N SER A 179 -26.50 -0.15 53.40
CA SER A 179 -26.15 -1.18 54.39
C SER A 179 -25.35 -0.59 55.56
N ILE A 180 -25.85 -0.77 56.78
CA ILE A 180 -25.25 -0.25 58.02
C ILE A 180 -24.21 -1.22 58.58
N GLY A 181 -24.39 -2.53 58.41
CA GLY A 181 -23.44 -3.56 58.84
C GLY A 181 -22.25 -3.75 57.90
N CYS A 182 -22.40 -3.37 56.63
CA CYS A 182 -21.40 -3.52 55.58
C CYS A 182 -21.54 -2.38 54.54
N PRO A 183 -20.98 -1.19 54.81
CA PRO A 183 -21.15 0.01 53.99
C PRO A 183 -20.92 -0.19 52.48
N ASP A 184 -19.90 -0.96 52.13
CA ASP A 184 -19.49 -1.20 50.74
C ASP A 184 -20.51 -2.03 49.95
N ASN A 185 -21.31 -2.88 50.62
CA ASN A 185 -22.34 -3.71 50.00
C ASN A 185 -23.75 -3.18 50.32
N SER A 186 -24.15 -2.05 49.74
CA SER A 186 -25.56 -1.60 49.74
C SER A 186 -26.42 -2.53 48.87
N GLY A 187 -27.76 -2.42 48.94
CA GLY A 187 -28.65 -3.23 48.10
C GLY A 187 -28.44 -3.00 46.59
N ALA A 188 -28.78 -3.99 45.77
CA ALA A 188 -28.70 -3.86 44.31
C ALA A 188 -29.75 -2.88 43.77
N ALA A 189 -29.45 -2.31 42.61
CA ALA A 189 -30.37 -1.46 41.88
C ALA A 189 -31.65 -2.21 41.47
N GLY A 190 -32.75 -1.47 41.45
CA GLY A 190 -34.00 -1.88 40.83
C GLY A 190 -33.97 -1.67 39.32
N THR A 191 -35.16 -1.67 38.71
CA THR A 191 -35.30 -1.52 37.25
C THR A 191 -36.28 -0.41 36.91
N LEU A 192 -35.88 0.45 35.97
CA LEU A 192 -36.76 1.41 35.30
C LEU A 192 -36.91 1.02 33.82
N TYR A 193 -38.13 0.71 33.39
CA TYR A 193 -38.43 0.38 32.00
C TYR A 193 -39.29 1.47 31.35
N ASP A 194 -38.83 2.04 30.24
CA ASP A 194 -39.62 2.96 29.42
C ASP A 194 -40.13 2.24 28.17
N ALA A 195 -41.44 2.03 28.12
CA ALA A 195 -42.10 1.15 27.16
C ALA A 195 -42.17 1.72 25.74
N VAL A 196 -42.13 3.05 25.58
CA VAL A 196 -42.23 3.71 24.28
C VAL A 196 -40.94 3.59 23.46
N PRO A 197 -39.75 3.98 23.97
CA PRO A 197 -38.50 3.66 23.30
C PRO A 197 -38.17 2.16 23.41
N ARG A 198 -38.69 1.43 24.41
CA ARG A 198 -38.28 0.08 24.85
C ARG A 198 -36.87 0.05 25.45
N SER A 199 -36.59 0.99 26.35
CA SER A 199 -35.31 1.14 27.05
C SER A 199 -35.37 0.60 28.49
N LEU A 200 -34.34 -0.12 28.92
CA LEU A 200 -34.13 -0.51 30.32
C LEU A 200 -33.01 0.33 30.95
N PHE A 201 -33.26 0.89 32.13
CA PHE A 201 -32.29 1.60 32.96
C PHE A 201 -32.10 0.88 34.30
N VAL A 202 -30.84 0.68 34.67
CA VAL A 202 -30.39 0.14 35.96
C VAL A 202 -29.36 1.10 36.53
N SER A 203 -29.73 1.87 37.54
CA SER A 203 -28.85 2.83 38.24
C SER A 203 -28.90 2.56 39.75
N ASN A 204 -27.73 2.47 40.38
CA ASN A 204 -27.63 2.42 41.85
C ASN A 204 -27.29 3.77 42.49
N TYR A 205 -27.34 4.86 41.71
CA TYR A 205 -27.13 6.22 42.18
C TYR A 205 -25.84 6.41 43.00
N ASN A 206 -24.74 5.80 42.54
CA ASN A 206 -23.39 5.82 43.13
C ASN A 206 -23.27 5.07 44.48
N LEU A 207 -24.27 4.29 44.88
CA LEU A 207 -24.17 3.34 45.99
C LEU A 207 -23.39 2.10 45.53
N THR A 208 -22.31 1.78 46.24
CA THR A 208 -21.55 0.53 46.06
C THR A 208 -22.41 -0.65 46.48
N THR A 209 -22.37 -1.73 45.69
CA THR A 209 -23.03 -3.00 45.98
C THR A 209 -22.16 -4.13 45.44
N ASP A 210 -22.13 -5.26 46.14
CA ASP A 210 -21.62 -6.54 45.61
C ASP A 210 -22.76 -7.44 45.09
N THR A 211 -24.01 -7.10 45.43
CA THR A 211 -25.19 -7.84 44.96
C THR A 211 -25.66 -7.38 43.57
N TYR A 212 -26.24 -8.30 42.81
CA TYR A 212 -26.58 -8.09 41.41
C TYR A 212 -28.08 -7.84 41.16
N THR A 213 -28.35 -7.02 40.15
CA THR A 213 -29.66 -6.93 39.48
C THR A 213 -29.78 -8.09 38.50
N LEU A 214 -30.80 -8.95 38.63
CA LEU A 214 -30.95 -10.10 37.73
C LEU A 214 -31.58 -9.70 36.40
N LEU A 215 -30.88 -9.99 35.30
CA LEU A 215 -31.39 -9.97 33.92
C LEU A 215 -31.64 -11.44 33.50
N LEU A 216 -32.89 -11.81 33.22
CA LEU A 216 -33.27 -13.21 33.01
C LEU A 216 -33.68 -13.50 31.57
N GLU A 217 -34.91 -13.12 31.21
CA GLU A 217 -35.50 -13.39 29.89
C GLU A 217 -35.54 -12.12 29.03
N PHE A 218 -35.00 -12.18 27.82
CA PHE A 218 -35.02 -11.07 26.85
C PHE A 218 -36.11 -11.32 25.78
N PRO A 219 -36.98 -10.35 25.47
CA PRO A 219 -38.09 -10.57 24.56
C PRO A 219 -37.62 -10.68 23.10
N PHE A 220 -37.96 -11.78 22.44
CA PHE A 220 -37.60 -12.04 21.05
C PHE A 220 -38.19 -10.99 20.08
N GLN A 221 -39.47 -10.63 20.26
CA GLN A 221 -40.16 -9.55 19.57
C GLN A 221 -41.26 -8.92 20.46
N PRO A 222 -41.42 -7.58 20.49
CA PRO A 222 -40.45 -6.59 20.01
C PRO A 222 -39.21 -6.58 20.91
N ARG A 223 -38.02 -6.55 20.30
CA ARG A 223 -36.74 -6.43 21.02
C ARG A 223 -36.68 -5.11 21.79
N TRP A 224 -35.88 -5.05 22.85
CA TRP A 224 -35.52 -3.78 23.47
C TRP A 224 -34.61 -2.96 22.55
N THR A 225 -34.68 -1.64 22.61
CA THR A 225 -33.79 -0.76 21.84
C THR A 225 -32.50 -0.52 22.58
N ASN A 226 -32.56 -0.17 23.87
CA ASN A 226 -31.38 0.23 24.64
C ASN A 226 -31.36 -0.37 26.05
N ILE A 227 -30.16 -0.60 26.57
CA ILE A 227 -29.92 -0.98 27.97
C ILE A 227 -28.83 -0.07 28.56
N TYR A 228 -29.13 0.55 29.70
CA TYR A 228 -28.22 1.43 30.44
C TYR A 228 -27.95 0.86 31.82
N ILE A 229 -26.68 0.58 32.13
CA ILE A 229 -26.20 0.13 33.44
C ILE A 229 -25.22 1.18 33.96
N GLN A 230 -25.60 1.91 35.01
CA GLN A 230 -24.87 3.12 35.41
C GLN A 230 -24.81 3.36 36.92
N ASP A 231 -23.96 4.32 37.32
CA ASP A 231 -23.84 4.84 38.69
C ASP A 231 -23.61 3.72 39.73
N LYS A 232 -22.58 2.89 39.51
CA LYS A 232 -22.24 1.68 40.29
C LYS A 232 -23.30 0.58 40.34
N ALA A 233 -24.27 0.57 39.42
CA ALA A 233 -25.14 -0.58 39.24
C ALA A 233 -24.35 -1.83 38.81
N ARG A 234 -24.56 -2.94 39.52
CA ARG A 234 -24.19 -4.28 39.05
C ARG A 234 -25.42 -5.01 38.52
N ALA A 235 -25.31 -5.61 37.34
CA ALA A 235 -26.32 -6.46 36.72
C ALA A 235 -25.69 -7.78 36.26
N THR A 236 -26.47 -8.86 36.21
CA THR A 236 -25.98 -10.19 35.83
C THR A 236 -26.97 -10.94 34.93
N CYS A 237 -26.44 -11.71 33.99
CA CYS A 237 -27.14 -12.70 33.18
C CYS A 237 -26.74 -14.10 33.68
N PRO A 238 -27.45 -14.69 34.66
CA PRO A 238 -27.00 -15.89 35.38
C PRO A 238 -27.45 -17.20 34.71
N LEU A 239 -28.31 -17.14 33.70
CA LEU A 239 -28.84 -18.34 33.04
C LEU A 239 -27.80 -18.90 32.07
N LEU A 240 -27.55 -20.21 32.15
CA LEU A 240 -26.71 -20.93 31.18
C LEU A 240 -27.25 -20.69 29.75
N TRP A 241 -26.36 -20.43 28.80
CA TRP A 241 -26.68 -20.08 27.41
C TRP A 241 -27.61 -18.85 27.23
N SER A 242 -27.44 -17.81 28.06
CA SER A 242 -28.17 -16.54 27.87
C SER A 242 -27.81 -15.86 26.54
N ARG A 243 -28.83 -15.48 25.78
CA ARG A 243 -28.74 -14.60 24.60
C ARG A 243 -29.30 -13.22 24.92
N VAL A 244 -28.42 -12.24 25.05
CA VAL A 244 -28.76 -10.82 25.18
C VAL A 244 -28.86 -10.23 23.78
N GLN A 245 -30.07 -9.91 23.32
CA GLN A 245 -30.30 -9.35 21.99
C GLN A 245 -31.05 -8.02 22.05
N VAL A 246 -30.38 -6.97 21.60
CA VAL A 246 -30.79 -5.56 21.68
C VAL A 246 -30.82 -4.98 20.25
N GLN A 247 -31.77 -4.10 19.97
CA GLN A 247 -31.96 -3.49 18.64
C GLN A 247 -31.03 -2.29 18.39
N GLY A 248 -30.59 -1.60 19.44
CA GLY A 248 -29.72 -0.42 19.40
C GLY A 248 -28.52 -0.58 20.33
N GLN A 249 -28.46 0.22 21.40
CA GLN A 249 -27.25 0.42 22.21
C GLN A 249 -27.29 -0.31 23.57
N ILE A 250 -26.18 -0.95 23.94
CA ILE A 250 -25.87 -1.34 25.32
C ILE A 250 -24.80 -0.39 25.86
N SER A 251 -25.08 0.28 26.98
CA SER A 251 -24.20 1.28 27.57
C SER A 251 -23.93 1.00 29.05
N LEU A 252 -22.64 0.85 29.39
CA LEU A 252 -22.15 0.78 30.76
C LEU A 252 -21.40 2.08 31.09
N LEU A 253 -21.79 2.76 32.18
CA LEU A 253 -21.27 4.08 32.54
C LEU A 253 -20.97 4.17 34.05
N CYS A 254 -20.03 5.03 34.45
CA CYS A 254 -19.88 5.47 35.84
C CYS A 254 -19.79 4.32 36.88
N GLY A 255 -18.91 3.34 36.67
CA GLY A 255 -18.76 2.17 37.54
C GLY A 255 -19.77 1.05 37.28
N GLY A 256 -20.43 1.04 36.13
CA GLY A 256 -21.38 0.00 35.75
C GLY A 256 -20.70 -1.37 35.60
N VAL A 257 -21.33 -2.43 36.11
CA VAL A 257 -20.84 -3.80 35.98
C VAL A 257 -21.90 -4.70 35.36
N LEU A 258 -21.54 -5.43 34.30
CA LEU A 258 -22.35 -6.51 33.73
C LEU A 258 -21.60 -7.84 33.82
N SER A 259 -22.16 -8.84 34.50
CA SER A 259 -21.61 -10.19 34.55
C SER A 259 -22.43 -11.21 33.76
N PHE A 260 -21.74 -12.15 33.11
CA PHE A 260 -22.33 -13.29 32.42
C PHE A 260 -21.91 -14.58 33.12
N GLY A 261 -22.87 -15.44 33.44
CA GLY A 261 -22.63 -16.67 34.19
C GLY A 261 -22.32 -16.45 35.67
N LEU A 262 -21.70 -17.44 36.30
CA LEU A 262 -21.36 -17.45 37.72
C LEU A 262 -19.90 -17.88 37.90
N SER A 263 -19.22 -17.27 38.87
CA SER A 263 -17.79 -17.48 39.23
C SER A 263 -17.34 -18.94 39.23
N HIS A 264 -18.18 -19.84 39.74
CA HIS A 264 -17.87 -21.26 39.91
C HIS A 264 -18.39 -22.18 38.78
N TYR A 265 -18.98 -21.62 37.72
CA TYR A 265 -19.69 -22.38 36.67
C TYR A 265 -19.40 -21.87 35.26
N GLY A 266 -18.11 -21.75 34.90
CA GLY A 266 -17.62 -21.29 33.60
C GLY A 266 -17.85 -22.22 32.40
N THR A 267 -18.99 -22.90 32.31
CA THR A 267 -19.28 -23.96 31.32
C THR A 267 -20.31 -23.55 30.25
N SER A 268 -20.59 -22.25 30.10
CA SER A 268 -21.56 -21.73 29.13
C SER A 268 -20.91 -20.83 28.07
N VAL A 269 -21.48 -20.88 26.85
CA VAL A 269 -21.33 -19.83 25.84
C VAL A 269 -22.46 -18.83 26.04
N PHE A 270 -22.13 -17.53 26.06
CA PHE A 270 -23.08 -16.43 26.15
C PHE A 270 -23.12 -15.66 24.83
N GLU A 271 -24.31 -15.25 24.39
CA GLU A 271 -24.45 -14.45 23.17
C GLU A 271 -24.84 -13.01 23.48
N LEU A 272 -24.14 -12.04 22.88
CA LEU A 272 -24.43 -10.61 22.97
C LEU A 272 -24.55 -10.03 21.56
N LEU A 273 -25.75 -9.58 21.19
CA LEU A 273 -26.02 -8.92 19.91
C LEU A 273 -26.63 -7.52 20.16
N ALA A 274 -25.98 -6.49 19.63
CA ALA A 274 -26.43 -5.10 19.68
C ALA A 274 -25.97 -4.35 18.40
N GLU A 275 -26.43 -3.13 18.16
CA GLU A 275 -25.79 -2.27 17.16
C GLU A 275 -24.55 -1.59 17.74
N GLU A 276 -24.63 -1.14 18.99
CA GLU A 276 -23.55 -0.44 19.68
C GLU A 276 -23.33 -1.03 21.09
N LEU A 277 -22.07 -1.22 21.47
CA LEU A 277 -21.65 -1.46 22.86
C LEU A 277 -20.68 -0.35 23.28
N LEU A 278 -21.05 0.40 24.32
CA LEU A 278 -20.30 1.53 24.85
C LEU A 278 -19.98 1.31 26.33
N MET A 279 -18.71 1.53 26.72
CA MET A 279 -18.22 1.37 28.08
C MET A 279 -17.39 2.58 28.50
N SER A 280 -17.79 3.26 29.59
CA SER A 280 -16.99 4.29 30.27
C SER A 280 -16.85 3.94 31.75
N ASP A 281 -15.61 3.87 32.25
CA ASP A 281 -15.31 3.63 33.66
C ASP A 281 -16.02 2.37 34.22
N SER A 282 -16.10 1.31 33.39
CA SER A 282 -17.04 0.19 33.60
C SER A 282 -16.42 -1.17 33.28
N ILE A 283 -17.04 -2.23 33.80
CA ILE A 283 -16.50 -3.60 33.75
C ILE A 283 -17.51 -4.59 33.19
N ILE A 284 -17.12 -5.40 32.20
CA ILE A 284 -17.81 -6.63 31.83
C ILE A 284 -17.02 -7.82 32.35
N LYS A 285 -17.70 -8.73 33.07
CA LYS A 285 -17.17 -10.03 33.49
C LYS A 285 -17.88 -11.15 32.73
N VAL A 286 -17.14 -12.17 32.27
CA VAL A 286 -17.71 -13.39 31.69
C VAL A 286 -17.09 -14.60 32.36
N TYR A 287 -17.94 -15.51 32.83
CA TYR A 287 -17.57 -16.82 33.36
C TYR A 287 -18.05 -17.90 32.39
N GLY A 288 -17.16 -18.31 31.48
CA GLY A 288 -17.42 -19.11 30.29
C GLY A 288 -16.93 -18.39 29.02
N ALA A 289 -17.49 -18.74 27.87
CA ALA A 289 -17.18 -18.09 26.60
C ALA A 289 -18.17 -16.98 26.25
N LEU A 290 -17.70 -15.89 25.63
CA LEU A 290 -18.54 -14.86 25.03
C LEU A 290 -18.53 -14.99 23.50
N SER A 291 -19.70 -14.92 22.88
CA SER A 291 -19.87 -14.63 21.47
C SER A 291 -20.61 -13.31 21.31
N MET A 292 -19.88 -12.28 20.89
CA MET A 292 -20.36 -10.91 20.75
C MET A 292 -20.38 -10.53 19.27
N SER A 293 -21.47 -9.95 18.80
CA SER A 293 -21.57 -9.37 17.45
C SER A 293 -22.24 -8.00 17.53
N VAL A 294 -21.47 -6.95 17.21
CA VAL A 294 -21.90 -5.55 17.23
C VAL A 294 -21.43 -4.80 15.98
N LYS A 295 -21.97 -3.61 15.72
CA LYS A 295 -21.43 -2.73 14.66
C LYS A 295 -20.29 -1.86 15.19
N MET A 296 -20.50 -1.31 16.39
CA MET A 296 -19.57 -0.41 17.07
C MET A 296 -19.25 -0.95 18.47
N PHE A 297 -17.97 -1.05 18.82
CA PHE A 297 -17.51 -1.33 20.18
C PHE A 297 -16.54 -0.23 20.63
N LEU A 298 -16.89 0.47 21.71
CA LEU A 298 -16.18 1.63 22.22
C LEU A 298 -15.89 1.47 23.71
N MET A 299 -14.62 1.45 24.10
CA MET A 299 -14.16 1.35 25.49
C MET A 299 -13.34 2.58 25.89
N TRP A 300 -13.67 3.15 27.05
CA TRP A 300 -12.97 4.27 27.68
C TRP A 300 -12.72 3.94 29.17
N ASN A 301 -11.45 3.88 29.60
CA ASN A 301 -11.05 3.53 30.98
C ASN A 301 -11.84 2.32 31.54
N SER A 302 -11.99 1.27 30.73
CA SER A 302 -12.93 0.17 30.99
C SER A 302 -12.30 -1.21 30.80
N GLU A 303 -12.81 -2.22 31.49
CA GLU A 303 -12.29 -3.60 31.45
C GLU A 303 -13.32 -4.61 30.92
N LEU A 304 -12.88 -5.51 30.05
CA LEU A 304 -13.60 -6.73 29.65
C LEU A 304 -12.77 -7.95 30.06
N HIS A 305 -13.25 -8.68 31.07
CA HIS A 305 -12.59 -9.87 31.59
C HIS A 305 -13.37 -11.15 31.27
N ILE A 306 -12.70 -12.10 30.62
CA ILE A 306 -13.28 -13.37 30.17
C ILE A 306 -12.50 -14.53 30.81
N ASP A 307 -13.10 -15.14 31.82
CA ASP A 307 -12.63 -16.39 32.42
C ASP A 307 -13.33 -17.57 31.73
N GLY A 308 -12.62 -18.27 30.85
CA GLY A 308 -13.14 -19.39 30.05
C GLY A 308 -13.42 -20.68 30.83
N GLY A 309 -13.22 -20.69 32.16
CA GLY A 309 -13.44 -21.85 33.01
C GLY A 309 -12.28 -22.86 33.02
N GLY A 310 -12.08 -23.51 34.16
CA GLY A 310 -11.00 -24.47 34.34
C GLY A 310 -11.28 -25.84 33.72
N GLY A 311 -10.45 -26.24 32.75
CA GLY A 311 -10.26 -27.63 32.33
C GLY A 311 -11.14 -28.14 31.18
N ASP A 312 -12.38 -27.70 31.03
CA ASP A 312 -13.30 -28.27 30.02
C ASP A 312 -13.06 -27.67 28.62
N THR A 313 -12.41 -28.46 27.75
CA THR A 313 -11.92 -28.00 26.43
C THR A 313 -12.99 -27.42 25.49
N THR A 314 -14.26 -27.75 25.71
CA THR A 314 -15.41 -27.42 24.85
C THR A 314 -15.86 -25.96 24.91
N VAL A 315 -15.47 -25.19 25.92
CA VAL A 315 -15.91 -23.78 26.14
C VAL A 315 -14.72 -22.81 26.08
N SER A 316 -13.60 -23.24 25.52
CA SER A 316 -12.31 -22.53 25.57
C SER A 316 -12.10 -21.41 24.54
N THR A 317 -13.14 -20.97 23.82
CA THR A 317 -13.02 -20.01 22.69
C THR A 317 -14.07 -18.90 22.76
N SER A 318 -13.65 -17.66 22.95
CA SER A 318 -14.53 -16.48 22.84
C SER A 318 -14.34 -15.74 21.50
N THR A 319 -15.42 -15.16 20.98
CA THR A 319 -15.50 -14.44 19.70
C THR A 319 -16.04 -13.03 19.92
N LEU A 320 -15.31 -12.02 19.46
CA LEU A 320 -15.71 -10.61 19.51
C LEU A 320 -15.74 -10.05 18.09
N GLU A 321 -16.92 -9.89 17.50
CA GLU A 321 -17.13 -9.30 16.18
C GLU A 321 -17.61 -7.83 16.31
N ALA A 322 -16.91 -6.91 15.64
CA ALA A 322 -17.32 -5.50 15.48
C ALA A 322 -17.27 -5.10 14.01
N SER A 323 -18.43 -4.96 13.35
CA SER A 323 -18.46 -4.81 11.88
C SER A 323 -17.74 -3.55 11.38
N ASN A 324 -17.89 -2.42 12.07
CA ASN A 324 -17.45 -1.10 11.57
C ASN A 324 -16.28 -0.50 12.36
N LEU A 325 -16.32 -0.55 13.70
CA LEU A 325 -15.37 0.16 14.55
C LEU A 325 -15.16 -0.52 15.91
N PHE A 326 -13.90 -0.73 16.27
CA PHE A 326 -13.45 -1.29 17.54
C PHE A 326 -12.39 -0.35 18.13
N VAL A 327 -12.70 0.39 19.20
CA VAL A 327 -11.81 1.40 19.81
C VAL A 327 -11.59 1.14 21.29
N LEU A 328 -10.33 1.09 21.69
CA LEU A 328 -9.87 1.17 23.08
C LEU A 328 -9.22 2.54 23.32
N ARG A 329 -9.49 3.12 24.50
CA ARG A 329 -8.92 4.40 24.92
C ARG A 329 -8.82 4.55 26.45
N GLU A 330 -7.91 5.42 26.89
CA GLU A 330 -7.62 5.77 28.29
C GLU A 330 -7.37 4.53 29.18
N SER A 331 -6.43 3.66 28.77
CA SER A 331 -6.10 2.41 29.48
C SER A 331 -7.26 1.40 29.53
N SER A 332 -7.98 1.22 28.41
CA SER A 332 -9.01 0.18 28.29
C SER A 332 -8.41 -1.21 28.03
N VAL A 333 -8.91 -2.23 28.74
CA VAL A 333 -8.29 -3.56 28.77
C VAL A 333 -9.27 -4.67 28.41
N ILE A 334 -8.88 -5.55 27.49
CA ILE A 334 -9.54 -6.83 27.23
C ILE A 334 -8.60 -7.96 27.66
N ARG A 335 -9.06 -8.84 28.57
CA ARG A 335 -8.28 -9.97 29.09
C ARG A 335 -9.04 -11.28 28.99
N SER A 336 -8.44 -12.31 28.41
CA SER A 336 -8.92 -13.69 28.52
C SER A 336 -7.82 -14.68 28.93
N ASN A 337 -8.16 -15.62 29.82
CA ASN A 337 -7.31 -16.77 30.17
C ASN A 337 -7.43 -17.94 29.16
N ALA A 338 -8.28 -17.80 28.15
CA ALA A 338 -8.57 -18.79 27.12
C ALA A 338 -8.21 -18.25 25.71
N ASN A 339 -8.72 -18.89 24.65
CA ASN A 339 -8.51 -18.42 23.28
C ASN A 339 -9.50 -17.28 22.96
N LEU A 340 -9.00 -16.15 22.45
CA LEU A 340 -9.79 -14.98 22.05
C LEU A 340 -9.65 -14.70 20.56
N PHE A 341 -10.78 -14.71 19.87
CA PHE A 341 -10.92 -14.31 18.47
C PHE A 341 -11.56 -12.93 18.41
N VAL A 342 -10.94 -12.01 17.67
CA VAL A 342 -11.45 -10.67 17.40
C VAL A 342 -11.58 -10.49 15.90
N HIS A 343 -12.79 -10.21 15.45
CA HIS A 343 -13.16 -10.05 14.05
C HIS A 343 -13.78 -8.68 13.83
N GLY A 344 -13.66 -8.14 12.62
CA GLY A 344 -14.37 -6.93 12.22
C GLY A 344 -14.01 -6.54 10.81
N GLN A 345 -14.90 -5.85 10.08
CA GLN A 345 -14.66 -5.49 8.67
C GLN A 345 -14.06 -4.08 8.51
N GLY A 346 -14.14 -3.25 9.56
CA GLY A 346 -13.65 -1.87 9.57
C GLY A 346 -12.31 -1.69 10.29
N LEU A 347 -12.27 -0.78 11.26
CA LEU A 347 -11.05 -0.33 11.94
C LEU A 347 -10.94 -0.89 13.37
N LEU A 348 -9.79 -1.50 13.69
CA LEU A 348 -9.33 -1.75 15.05
C LEU A 348 -8.30 -0.68 15.46
N ASN A 349 -8.55 0.02 16.56
CA ASN A 349 -7.77 1.18 16.98
C ASN A 349 -7.54 1.17 18.50
N LEU A 350 -6.30 0.96 18.93
CA LEU A 350 -5.87 1.18 20.31
C LEU A 350 -5.14 2.54 20.34
N THR A 351 -5.56 3.46 21.21
CA THR A 351 -5.24 4.90 21.02
C THR A 351 -4.27 5.48 22.03
N GLY A 352 -4.08 4.86 23.19
CA GLY A 352 -3.24 5.39 24.26
C GLY A 352 -2.44 4.33 25.05
N PRO A 353 -1.57 4.79 25.94
CA PRO A 353 -0.80 3.91 26.82
C PRO A 353 -1.73 3.15 27.78
N GLY A 354 -1.43 1.88 27.99
CA GLY A 354 -2.23 0.97 28.83
C GLY A 354 -3.38 0.28 28.09
N ASP A 355 -3.82 0.81 26.94
CA ASP A 355 -4.83 0.13 26.10
C ASP A 355 -4.28 -1.24 25.68
N SER A 356 -5.00 -2.32 26.00
CA SER A 356 -4.46 -3.67 25.78
C SER A 356 -5.50 -4.73 25.46
N ILE A 357 -5.10 -5.66 24.60
CA ILE A 357 -5.84 -6.90 24.30
C ILE A 357 -4.89 -8.06 24.59
N GLU A 358 -5.16 -8.78 25.67
CA GLU A 358 -4.33 -9.88 26.17
C GLU A 358 -5.15 -11.17 26.20
N ALA A 359 -4.69 -12.22 25.52
CA ALA A 359 -5.33 -13.53 25.55
C ALA A 359 -4.32 -14.68 25.56
N GLN A 360 -4.73 -15.88 25.96
CA GLN A 360 -3.81 -17.02 25.99
C GLN A 360 -3.47 -17.54 24.58
N ARG A 361 -4.43 -17.42 23.65
CA ARG A 361 -4.17 -17.22 22.22
C ARG A 361 -4.99 -16.03 21.73
N LEU A 362 -4.40 -15.14 20.93
CA LEU A 362 -5.08 -14.00 20.33
C LEU A 362 -5.12 -14.13 18.80
N VAL A 363 -6.30 -14.02 18.21
CA VAL A 363 -6.49 -14.05 16.74
C VAL A 363 -7.24 -12.79 16.31
N LEU A 364 -6.61 -11.95 15.49
CA LEU A 364 -7.22 -10.74 14.91
C LEU A 364 -7.45 -10.96 13.42
N SER A 365 -8.66 -10.70 12.89
CA SER A 365 -8.89 -10.91 11.45
C SER A 365 -10.02 -10.10 10.82
N LEU A 366 -10.00 -10.06 9.48
CA LEU A 366 -10.95 -9.38 8.57
C LEU A 366 -10.89 -7.84 8.57
N PHE A 367 -10.15 -7.22 9.50
CA PHE A 367 -10.07 -5.76 9.62
C PHE A 367 -9.49 -5.12 8.36
N TYR A 368 -10.09 -4.01 7.91
CA TYR A 368 -9.49 -3.17 6.88
C TYR A 368 -8.14 -2.60 7.34
N ARG A 369 -8.10 -2.09 8.58
CA ARG A 369 -6.89 -1.52 9.18
C ARG A 369 -6.79 -1.86 10.66
N ILE A 370 -5.58 -2.16 11.12
CA ILE A 370 -5.23 -2.29 12.54
C ILE A 370 -4.23 -1.19 12.89
N TYR A 371 -4.52 -0.43 13.94
CA TYR A 371 -3.61 0.56 14.52
C TYR A 371 -3.36 0.25 15.99
N VAL A 372 -2.09 0.08 16.36
CA VAL A 372 -1.63 -0.12 17.73
C VAL A 372 -0.86 1.12 18.16
N GLY A 373 -1.53 2.02 18.87
CA GLY A 373 -0.97 3.31 19.30
C GLY A 373 0.17 3.22 20.30
N PRO A 374 0.83 4.36 20.60
CA PRO A 374 2.04 4.39 21.40
C PRO A 374 1.75 4.00 22.85
N GLY A 375 2.41 2.94 23.31
CA GLY A 375 2.20 2.36 24.64
C GLY A 375 0.99 1.41 24.75
N SER A 376 0.23 1.19 23.67
CA SER A 376 -0.80 0.14 23.61
C SER A 376 -0.15 -1.25 23.41
N ILE A 377 -0.84 -2.33 23.81
CA ILE A 377 -0.29 -3.70 23.82
C ILE A 377 -1.27 -4.73 23.23
N LEU A 378 -0.85 -5.44 22.18
CA LEU A 378 -1.46 -6.70 21.76
C LEU A 378 -0.59 -7.86 22.28
N ARG A 379 -1.18 -8.82 23.00
CA ARG A 379 -0.42 -9.91 23.65
C ARG A 379 -1.11 -11.27 23.52
N GLY A 380 -0.34 -12.29 23.18
CA GLY A 380 -0.63 -13.68 23.52
C GLY A 380 0.61 -14.56 23.51
N PRO A 381 0.95 -15.31 24.60
CA PRO A 381 0.10 -15.64 25.74
C PRO A 381 -0.01 -14.55 26.83
N LEU A 382 -1.02 -14.70 27.70
CA LEU A 382 -1.33 -13.82 28.83
C LEU A 382 -0.17 -13.79 29.85
N GLN A 383 0.18 -12.61 30.36
CA GLN A 383 1.41 -12.44 31.15
C GLN A 383 1.40 -13.18 32.49
N ASN A 384 0.25 -13.24 33.16
CA ASN A 384 0.04 -13.91 34.45
C ASN A 384 -1.07 -14.96 34.32
N ALA A 385 -0.88 -15.99 33.49
CA ALA A 385 -1.84 -17.06 33.29
C ALA A 385 -2.08 -17.88 34.59
N SER A 386 -3.34 -18.21 34.90
CA SER A 386 -3.64 -19.16 35.99
C SER A 386 -3.14 -20.56 35.64
N ARG A 387 -3.04 -21.44 36.64
CA ARG A 387 -2.75 -22.88 36.45
C ARG A 387 -3.78 -23.58 35.55
N ASP A 388 -4.98 -23.01 35.46
CA ASP A 388 -6.14 -23.53 34.72
C ASP A 388 -6.22 -22.99 33.28
N ALA A 389 -5.32 -22.09 32.87
CA ALA A 389 -5.32 -21.45 31.56
C ALA A 389 -4.88 -22.40 30.43
N VAL A 390 -5.46 -22.21 29.24
CA VAL A 390 -5.27 -23.12 28.09
C VAL A 390 -3.90 -22.93 27.44
N THR A 391 -2.88 -23.64 27.91
CA THR A 391 -1.52 -23.50 27.38
C THR A 391 -1.41 -23.91 25.90
N PRO A 392 -0.86 -23.03 25.02
CA PRO A 392 -0.62 -23.38 23.63
C PRO A 392 0.50 -24.42 23.54
N LYS A 393 0.33 -25.42 22.66
CA LYS A 393 1.34 -26.46 22.44
C LYS A 393 2.49 -25.93 21.60
N LEU A 394 3.49 -25.38 22.28
CA LEU A 394 4.80 -25.06 21.72
C LEU A 394 5.57 -26.37 21.50
N TYR A 395 5.91 -26.70 20.24
CA TYR A 395 6.50 -28.00 19.84
C TYR A 395 8.01 -28.09 20.15
N CYS A 396 8.42 -27.79 21.38
CA CYS A 396 9.82 -27.62 21.81
C CYS A 396 10.74 -28.84 21.62
N ASP A 397 10.16 -30.04 21.52
CA ASP A 397 10.89 -31.30 21.41
C ASP A 397 11.11 -31.74 19.95
N ARG A 398 10.60 -30.98 18.97
CA ARG A 398 10.68 -31.30 17.54
C ARG A 398 11.57 -30.32 16.79
N GLN A 399 12.35 -30.88 15.87
CA GLN A 399 13.06 -30.11 14.83
C GLN A 399 12.17 -29.82 13.61
N ASP A 400 11.05 -30.55 13.47
CA ASP A 400 10.16 -30.42 12.32
C ASP A 400 9.36 -29.11 12.36
N CYS A 401 9.49 -28.33 11.29
CA CYS A 401 8.67 -27.15 11.02
C CYS A 401 7.16 -27.49 11.07
N PRO A 402 6.34 -26.82 11.90
CA PRO A 402 4.89 -26.94 11.79
C PRO A 402 4.42 -26.42 10.43
N TYR A 403 3.79 -27.30 9.64
CA TYR A 403 3.40 -27.05 8.25
C TYR A 403 2.57 -25.77 8.09
N GLU A 404 1.76 -25.45 9.10
CA GLU A 404 0.83 -24.33 9.14
C GLU A 404 1.54 -22.97 9.29
N LEU A 405 2.83 -22.94 9.67
CA LEU A 405 3.66 -21.73 9.60
C LEU A 405 4.09 -21.39 8.16
N LEU A 406 4.14 -22.38 7.27
CA LEU A 406 4.56 -22.20 5.87
C LEU A 406 3.36 -22.06 4.92
N ASN A 407 2.34 -22.90 5.13
CA ASN A 407 1.11 -22.96 4.34
C ASN A 407 -0.10 -22.93 5.30
N PRO A 408 -0.42 -21.76 5.89
CA PRO A 408 -1.59 -21.59 6.77
C PRO A 408 -2.92 -21.75 6.03
N PRO A 409 -4.01 -22.08 6.74
CA PRO A 409 -5.34 -22.21 6.13
C PRO A 409 -5.87 -20.85 5.63
N GLU A 410 -6.31 -20.79 4.37
CA GLU A 410 -6.80 -19.55 3.72
C GLU A 410 -7.90 -18.83 4.51
N ASP A 411 -8.74 -19.59 5.23
CA ASP A 411 -9.89 -19.11 6.00
C ASP A 411 -9.55 -18.53 7.37
N CYS A 412 -8.28 -18.54 7.80
CA CYS A 412 -7.87 -18.00 9.10
C CYS A 412 -8.55 -18.67 10.32
N ASN A 413 -9.31 -19.75 10.13
CA ASN A 413 -9.97 -20.50 11.20
C ASN A 413 -8.92 -21.26 12.02
N VAL A 414 -8.60 -20.73 13.20
CA VAL A 414 -7.53 -21.27 14.06
C VAL A 414 -8.07 -22.41 14.92
N ASN A 415 -7.82 -23.65 14.51
CA ASN A 415 -8.11 -24.82 15.35
C ASN A 415 -7.19 -24.86 16.60
N SER A 416 -7.67 -25.42 17.70
CA SER A 416 -6.99 -25.47 19.00
C SER A 416 -5.67 -26.27 18.99
N SER A 417 -5.41 -27.04 17.93
CA SER A 417 -4.16 -27.77 17.65
C SER A 417 -2.99 -26.92 17.17
N LEU A 418 -3.24 -25.68 16.71
CA LEU A 418 -2.22 -24.85 16.07
C LEU A 418 -1.23 -24.22 17.07
N SER A 419 0.01 -24.00 16.62
CA SER A 419 1.11 -23.48 17.43
C SER A 419 1.06 -21.97 17.69
N PHE A 420 0.23 -21.22 16.96
CA PHE A 420 0.12 -19.76 17.10
C PHE A 420 -0.28 -19.32 18.51
N THR A 421 0.31 -18.22 18.98
CA THR A 421 -0.12 -17.52 20.20
C THR A 421 -0.65 -16.12 19.91
N LEU A 422 -0.18 -15.48 18.83
CA LEU A 422 -0.77 -14.28 18.25
C LEU A 422 -0.80 -14.40 16.72
N GLN A 423 -2.00 -14.37 16.12
CA GLN A 423 -2.16 -14.38 14.65
C GLN A 423 -2.96 -13.16 14.17
N ILE A 424 -2.49 -12.50 13.13
CA ILE A 424 -3.19 -11.44 12.41
C ILE A 424 -3.44 -11.91 10.97
N CYS A 425 -4.69 -11.85 10.50
CA CYS A 425 -5.11 -12.62 9.33
C CYS A 425 -6.16 -11.90 8.46
N ARG A 426 -5.95 -11.81 7.13
CA ARG A 426 -6.81 -11.05 6.19
C ARG A 426 -6.97 -9.57 6.62
N VAL A 427 -5.91 -8.77 6.47
CA VAL A 427 -5.89 -7.33 6.80
C VAL A 427 -5.18 -6.55 5.70
N GLU A 428 -5.68 -5.38 5.29
CA GLU A 428 -4.97 -4.58 4.29
C GLU A 428 -3.74 -3.90 4.92
N ASP A 429 -3.94 -2.97 5.86
CA ASP A 429 -2.87 -2.16 6.44
C ASP A 429 -2.74 -2.35 7.96
N ILE A 430 -1.52 -2.61 8.43
CA ILE A 430 -1.21 -2.75 9.87
C ILE A 430 -0.14 -1.73 10.26
N ILE A 431 -0.45 -0.87 11.24
CA ILE A 431 0.44 0.18 11.73
C ILE A 431 0.66 -0.01 13.23
N VAL A 432 1.94 0.04 13.65
CA VAL A 432 2.36 -0.28 15.02
C VAL A 432 3.31 0.80 15.56
N GLU A 433 2.80 1.60 16.48
CA GLU A 433 3.54 2.52 17.36
C GLU A 433 3.75 1.94 18.77
N GLY A 434 2.90 0.98 19.16
CA GLY A 434 2.98 0.25 20.43
C GLY A 434 3.64 -1.13 20.32
N PHE A 435 3.14 -2.08 21.13
CA PHE A 435 3.76 -3.38 21.33
C PHE A 435 2.89 -4.54 20.83
N ILE A 436 3.47 -5.45 20.06
CA ILE A 436 2.87 -6.75 19.70
C ILE A 436 3.75 -7.86 20.26
N LYS A 437 3.22 -8.70 21.15
CA LYS A 437 4.02 -9.64 21.96
C LYS A 437 3.47 -11.08 21.96
N GLY A 438 4.33 -12.06 21.69
CA GLY A 438 3.94 -13.48 21.75
C GLY A 438 5.01 -14.50 21.40
N SER A 439 4.80 -15.76 21.80
CA SER A 439 5.69 -16.90 21.53
C SER A 439 5.75 -17.28 20.05
N VAL A 440 4.61 -17.26 19.36
CA VAL A 440 4.50 -17.52 17.92
C VAL A 440 3.59 -16.45 17.34
N VAL A 441 4.21 -15.43 16.75
CA VAL A 441 3.55 -14.28 16.12
C VAL A 441 3.50 -14.49 14.61
N HIS A 442 2.31 -14.45 14.02
CA HIS A 442 2.13 -14.70 12.58
C HIS A 442 1.20 -13.69 11.90
N PHE A 443 1.68 -13.09 10.81
CA PHE A 443 0.93 -12.17 9.95
C PHE A 443 0.61 -12.86 8.61
N HIS A 444 -0.59 -13.41 8.43
CA HIS A 444 -1.01 -14.05 7.19
C HIS A 444 -1.95 -13.19 6.35
N ARG A 445 -1.76 -13.17 5.03
CA ARG A 445 -2.61 -12.43 4.08
C ARG A 445 -2.82 -10.97 4.52
N ALA A 446 -1.73 -10.39 5.03
CA ALA A 446 -1.56 -8.96 5.20
C ALA A 446 -1.05 -8.35 3.87
N LYS A 447 -1.32 -7.08 3.61
CA LYS A 447 -0.83 -6.38 2.40
C LYS A 447 0.31 -5.42 2.71
N THR A 448 0.15 -4.54 3.70
CA THR A 448 1.24 -3.69 4.23
C THR A 448 1.41 -3.85 5.74
N VAL A 449 2.66 -3.74 6.22
CA VAL A 449 2.98 -3.63 7.64
C VAL A 449 3.97 -2.48 7.80
N THR A 450 3.63 -1.53 8.68
CA THR A 450 4.47 -0.38 9.04
C THR A 450 4.69 -0.36 10.55
N LEU A 451 5.95 -0.42 10.97
CA LEU A 451 6.37 -0.23 12.37
C LEU A 451 7.07 1.11 12.49
N GLU A 452 6.41 2.05 13.17
CA GLU A 452 6.93 3.37 13.49
C GLU A 452 8.08 3.27 14.52
N SER A 453 8.83 4.36 14.70
CA SER A 453 10.04 4.38 15.55
C SER A 453 9.88 3.87 17.00
N SER A 454 8.70 4.00 17.61
CA SER A 454 8.39 3.45 18.94
C SER A 454 7.86 2.01 18.93
N GLY A 455 7.51 1.48 17.75
CA GLY A 455 6.87 0.18 17.58
C GLY A 455 7.79 -1.01 17.84
N GLU A 456 7.26 -2.04 18.50
CA GLU A 456 7.97 -3.28 18.77
C GLU A 456 7.07 -4.52 18.53
N ILE A 457 7.45 -5.36 17.56
CA ILE A 457 7.03 -6.77 17.54
C ILE A 457 8.09 -7.55 18.32
N SER A 458 7.71 -8.23 19.41
CA SER A 458 8.65 -9.00 20.23
C SER A 458 8.15 -10.40 20.58
N ALA A 459 8.93 -11.39 20.19
CA ALA A 459 8.89 -12.76 20.69
C ALA A 459 10.06 -13.07 21.64
N SER A 460 10.80 -12.04 22.11
CA SER A 460 12.01 -12.24 22.92
C SER A 460 11.69 -12.86 24.28
N GLY A 461 12.40 -13.93 24.65
CA GLY A 461 12.18 -14.69 25.88
C GLY A 461 10.83 -15.42 25.97
N MET A 462 10.15 -15.64 24.84
CA MET A 462 8.85 -16.32 24.78
C MET A 462 8.90 -17.69 24.06
N GLY A 463 10.10 -18.19 23.78
CA GLY A 463 10.36 -19.52 23.22
C GLY A 463 10.38 -20.63 24.28
N CYS A 464 11.13 -21.69 24.00
CA CYS A 464 11.19 -22.89 24.84
C CYS A 464 12.20 -22.75 26.00
N ARG A 465 11.89 -23.35 27.15
CA ARG A 465 12.78 -23.38 28.34
C ARG A 465 13.71 -24.60 28.37
N GLY A 466 13.20 -25.77 27.97
CA GLY A 466 14.00 -26.93 27.54
C GLY A 466 13.97 -27.09 26.02
N GLY A 467 14.18 -28.31 25.54
CA GLY A 467 13.95 -28.71 24.15
C GLY A 467 15.24 -28.99 23.36
N VAL A 468 15.12 -29.09 22.03
CA VAL A 468 16.16 -29.68 21.14
C VAL A 468 17.60 -29.21 21.39
N GLY A 469 17.81 -27.91 21.61
CA GLY A 469 19.13 -27.33 21.87
C GLY A 469 19.26 -26.76 23.28
N GLU A 470 18.64 -27.40 24.27
CA GLU A 470 18.75 -27.00 25.67
C GLU A 470 20.22 -26.95 26.15
N GLY A 471 20.49 -25.99 27.03
CA GLY A 471 21.71 -25.96 27.82
C GLY A 471 21.77 -27.12 28.82
N LYS A 472 22.94 -27.32 29.44
CA LYS A 472 23.19 -28.35 30.44
C LYS A 472 23.63 -27.73 31.76
N LEU A 473 23.09 -28.26 32.85
CA LEU A 473 23.43 -27.86 34.21
C LEU A 473 24.56 -28.73 34.77
N LEU A 474 25.58 -28.10 35.35
CA LEU A 474 26.54 -28.78 36.23
C LEU A 474 25.89 -29.04 37.59
N GLY A 475 26.27 -30.12 38.27
CA GLY A 475 25.76 -30.47 39.62
C GLY A 475 26.00 -29.41 40.71
N ASN A 476 26.78 -28.37 40.42
CA ASN A 476 27.00 -27.20 41.29
C ASN A 476 26.03 -26.03 40.98
N GLY A 477 25.01 -26.24 40.14
CA GLY A 477 24.00 -25.23 39.80
C GLY A 477 24.40 -24.23 38.70
N ILE A 478 25.46 -24.49 37.93
CA ILE A 478 25.94 -23.59 36.87
C ILE A 478 25.52 -24.14 35.50
N GLY A 479 24.84 -23.33 34.67
CA GLY A 479 24.28 -23.73 33.38
C GLY A 479 25.07 -23.23 32.18
N SER A 480 25.22 -24.07 31.15
CA SER A 480 25.61 -23.62 29.80
C SER A 480 24.45 -22.95 29.07
N GLY A 481 24.75 -22.18 28.03
CA GLY A 481 23.74 -21.48 27.24
C GLY A 481 22.97 -22.44 26.32
N GLY A 482 21.70 -22.12 26.05
CA GLY A 482 20.92 -22.79 25.01
C GLY A 482 21.48 -22.52 23.61
N GLY A 483 21.23 -23.41 22.65
CA GLY A 483 21.60 -23.26 21.25
C GLY A 483 20.38 -23.32 20.33
N HIS A 484 20.40 -22.48 19.30
CA HIS A 484 19.50 -22.46 18.14
C HIS A 484 20.10 -21.43 17.17
N GLY A 485 20.15 -21.73 15.86
CA GLY A 485 20.92 -20.94 14.88
C GLY A 485 22.44 -21.08 15.07
N GLY A 486 22.96 -20.50 16.16
CA GLY A 486 24.32 -20.65 16.67
C GLY A 486 24.39 -21.59 17.88
N LYS A 487 25.58 -22.15 18.15
CA LYS A 487 25.81 -23.02 19.31
C LYS A 487 25.79 -22.21 20.61
N GLY A 488 25.15 -22.74 21.65
CA GLY A 488 25.22 -22.20 23.00
C GLY A 488 26.64 -22.22 23.58
N GLY A 489 26.94 -21.23 24.41
CA GLY A 489 28.21 -21.09 25.12
C GLY A 489 28.40 -22.20 26.16
N ARG A 490 29.58 -22.82 26.14
CA ARG A 490 29.97 -23.83 27.14
C ARG A 490 30.30 -23.17 28.48
N VAL A 491 30.39 -23.96 29.54
CA VAL A 491 30.90 -23.50 30.85
C VAL A 491 31.79 -24.55 31.49
N CYS A 492 32.81 -24.08 32.21
CA CYS A 492 33.74 -24.91 32.97
C CYS A 492 33.81 -24.45 34.43
N TYR A 493 33.69 -25.38 35.38
CA TYR A 493 33.89 -25.15 36.80
C TYR A 493 34.77 -26.25 37.42
N ASN A 494 35.84 -25.85 38.11
CA ASN A 494 36.76 -26.73 38.84
C ASN A 494 37.15 -28.01 38.07
N SER A 495 37.68 -27.84 36.86
CA SER A 495 38.06 -28.91 35.91
C SER A 495 36.93 -29.73 35.27
N SER A 496 35.67 -29.52 35.65
CA SER A 496 34.50 -30.11 34.97
C SER A 496 33.90 -29.11 33.98
N CYS A 497 33.58 -29.55 32.75
CA CYS A 497 32.99 -28.69 31.72
C CYS A 497 31.72 -29.32 31.14
N VAL A 498 30.72 -28.49 30.84
CA VAL A 498 29.56 -28.86 30.03
C VAL A 498 29.48 -27.99 28.78
N GLU A 499 29.33 -28.65 27.63
CA GLU A 499 29.12 -27.99 26.35
C GLU A 499 27.71 -27.38 26.28
N GLY A 500 27.60 -26.19 25.69
CA GLY A 500 26.33 -25.52 25.45
C GLY A 500 25.51 -26.15 24.31
N GLY A 501 24.24 -25.75 24.24
CA GLY A 501 23.23 -26.33 23.36
C GLY A 501 23.60 -26.35 21.88
N ILE A 502 23.09 -27.35 21.15
CA ILE A 502 23.42 -27.60 19.74
C ILE A 502 22.76 -26.59 18.79
N THR A 503 23.34 -26.44 17.59
CA THR A 503 22.67 -25.82 16.44
C THR A 503 21.67 -26.79 15.81
N TYR A 504 20.44 -26.36 15.59
CA TYR A 504 19.40 -27.12 14.88
C TYR A 504 18.52 -26.20 14.01
N GLY A 505 17.59 -26.80 13.28
CA GLY A 505 16.66 -26.12 12.36
C GLY A 505 17.29 -25.75 11.01
N ASP A 506 16.46 -25.40 10.03
CA ASP A 506 16.92 -25.00 8.68
C ASP A 506 17.46 -23.56 8.68
N ALA A 507 18.52 -23.30 7.91
CA ALA A 507 19.04 -21.96 7.70
C ALA A 507 18.31 -21.22 6.56
N ASP A 508 17.78 -21.94 5.57
CA ASP A 508 17.13 -21.37 4.38
C ASP A 508 15.59 -21.40 4.43
N LEU A 509 15.01 -21.99 5.49
CA LEU A 509 13.59 -21.89 5.82
C LEU A 509 13.32 -22.08 7.34
N PRO A 510 13.89 -21.24 8.21
CA PRO A 510 13.75 -21.38 9.66
C PRO A 510 12.30 -21.15 10.12
N CYS A 511 11.84 -21.98 11.05
CA CYS A 511 10.49 -21.95 11.63
C CYS A 511 10.43 -22.58 13.04
N GLU A 512 11.58 -22.73 13.69
CA GLU A 512 11.75 -23.36 14.99
C GLU A 512 11.80 -22.31 16.12
N LEU A 513 11.36 -22.70 17.33
CA LEU A 513 11.50 -21.89 18.55
C LEU A 513 12.95 -21.99 19.06
N GLY A 514 13.48 -20.96 19.72
CA GLY A 514 14.74 -21.06 20.44
C GLY A 514 14.61 -21.89 21.73
N SER A 515 15.66 -22.64 22.07
CA SER A 515 15.78 -23.41 23.34
C SER A 515 16.41 -22.59 24.47
N GLY A 516 16.06 -22.96 25.71
CA GLY A 516 16.54 -22.33 26.94
C GLY A 516 17.81 -22.96 27.53
N SER A 517 18.18 -22.55 28.75
CA SER A 517 19.41 -22.98 29.44
C SER A 517 19.38 -24.38 30.06
N GLY A 518 18.23 -25.06 30.05
CA GLY A 518 18.06 -26.40 30.59
C GLY A 518 17.57 -26.49 32.04
N ASP A 519 17.17 -27.72 32.36
CA ASP A 519 16.44 -28.24 33.54
C ASP A 519 15.07 -27.58 33.86
N TYR A 520 14.13 -28.41 34.33
CA TYR A 520 12.69 -28.19 34.19
C TYR A 520 12.05 -27.32 35.29
N SER A 521 12.87 -26.64 36.11
CA SER A 521 12.40 -25.75 37.18
C SER A 521 12.10 -24.34 36.63
N PRO A 522 10.89 -23.79 36.83
CA PRO A 522 10.49 -22.52 36.22
C PRO A 522 11.24 -21.30 36.77
N ASP A 523 11.71 -21.35 38.02
CA ASP A 523 12.40 -20.23 38.68
C ASP A 523 13.93 -20.17 38.42
N TYR A 524 14.45 -21.15 37.65
CA TYR A 524 15.90 -21.37 37.44
C TYR A 524 16.29 -21.57 35.97
N SER A 525 15.35 -21.64 35.04
CA SER A 525 15.58 -21.77 33.60
C SER A 525 15.35 -20.44 32.86
N SER A 526 16.19 -20.10 31.89
CA SER A 526 15.94 -19.00 30.93
C SER A 526 15.23 -19.54 29.69
N ALA A 527 14.28 -18.78 29.13
CA ALA A 527 13.59 -19.13 27.90
C ALA A 527 14.36 -18.69 26.64
N GLY A 528 14.29 -19.47 25.56
CA GLY A 528 14.74 -19.03 24.23
C GLY A 528 13.83 -17.94 23.64
N GLY A 529 14.20 -17.42 22.46
CA GLY A 529 13.35 -16.54 21.66
C GLY A 529 12.24 -17.32 20.93
N GLY A 530 11.10 -16.68 20.70
CA GLY A 530 9.98 -17.26 19.96
C GLY A 530 10.14 -17.19 18.43
N ILE A 531 9.02 -17.34 17.72
CA ILE A 531 8.95 -17.25 16.25
C ILE A 531 8.16 -15.99 15.85
N VAL A 532 8.67 -15.26 14.86
CA VAL A 532 7.92 -14.23 14.11
C VAL A 532 7.88 -14.61 12.63
N VAL A 533 6.69 -14.86 12.08
CA VAL A 533 6.47 -15.08 10.63
C VAL A 533 5.64 -13.94 10.04
N ILE A 534 6.09 -13.36 8.92
CA ILE A 534 5.34 -12.33 8.19
C ILE A 534 5.16 -12.75 6.73
N GLY A 535 3.91 -12.82 6.28
CA GLY A 535 3.53 -13.36 4.98
C GLY A 535 3.57 -14.89 4.93
N SER A 536 3.40 -15.45 3.74
CA SER A 536 3.44 -16.90 3.47
C SER A 536 3.97 -17.15 2.05
N ARG A 537 4.23 -18.42 1.69
CA ARG A 537 4.69 -18.79 0.33
C ARG A 537 3.74 -18.36 -0.78
N GLU A 538 2.44 -18.52 -0.55
CA GLU A 538 1.38 -18.25 -1.53
C GLU A 538 0.91 -16.79 -1.46
N GLN A 539 0.79 -16.24 -0.25
CA GLN A 539 0.42 -14.85 0.02
C GLN A 539 1.58 -14.12 0.74
N PRO A 540 2.61 -13.66 0.02
CA PRO A 540 3.69 -12.83 0.56
C PRO A 540 3.25 -11.38 0.75
N LEU A 541 3.81 -10.70 1.76
CA LEU A 541 3.51 -9.30 2.06
C LEU A 541 3.96 -8.39 0.90
N SER A 542 3.15 -7.39 0.54
CA SER A 542 3.50 -6.46 -0.55
C SER A 542 4.57 -5.45 -0.16
N GLY A 543 4.63 -5.03 1.10
CA GLY A 543 5.72 -4.22 1.62
C GLY A 543 5.78 -4.21 3.16
N LEU A 544 6.99 -4.38 3.70
CA LEU A 544 7.31 -4.16 5.11
C LEU A 544 8.12 -2.86 5.25
N SER A 545 7.65 -1.93 6.07
CA SER A 545 8.41 -0.74 6.49
C SER A 545 8.70 -0.83 7.99
N LEU A 546 9.97 -0.71 8.37
CA LEU A 546 10.42 -0.75 9.76
C LEU A 546 11.28 0.46 10.08
N GLU A 547 10.81 1.30 11.00
CA GLU A 547 11.61 2.30 11.72
C GLU A 547 11.81 1.91 13.19
N GLY A 548 10.85 1.17 13.76
CA GLY A 548 10.94 0.56 15.10
C GLY A 548 11.73 -0.76 15.11
N SER A 549 11.28 -1.74 15.91
CA SER A 549 12.02 -3.00 16.10
C SER A 549 11.19 -4.29 15.96
N ILE A 550 11.84 -5.33 15.44
CA ILE A 550 11.33 -6.70 15.43
C ILE A 550 12.37 -7.57 16.16
N LYS A 551 11.95 -8.25 17.23
CA LYS A 551 12.85 -8.98 18.12
C LYS A 551 12.35 -10.40 18.42
N ALA A 552 13.27 -11.36 18.40
CA ALA A 552 13.06 -12.72 18.91
C ALA A 552 14.35 -13.19 19.62
N ASP A 553 14.81 -12.39 20.59
CA ASP A 553 16.03 -12.67 21.35
C ASP A 553 15.80 -13.72 22.44
N GLY A 554 16.86 -14.40 22.88
CA GLY A 554 16.81 -15.26 24.06
C GLY A 554 16.74 -14.46 25.37
N GLU A 555 16.22 -15.08 26.43
CA GLU A 555 16.14 -14.46 27.76
C GLU A 555 17.53 -14.35 28.41
N SER A 556 17.89 -13.13 28.83
CA SER A 556 19.12 -12.85 29.59
C SER A 556 18.88 -12.96 31.10
N VAL A 557 19.76 -13.66 31.81
CA VAL A 557 19.65 -13.90 33.26
C VAL A 557 20.03 -12.65 34.05
N LYS A 558 19.02 -11.91 34.55
CA LYS A 558 19.21 -10.63 35.27
C LYS A 558 19.29 -10.74 36.80
N ARG A 559 19.04 -11.92 37.38
CA ARG A 559 19.05 -12.15 38.84
C ARG A 559 19.66 -13.52 39.14
N LEU A 560 20.30 -13.63 40.31
CA LEU A 560 20.80 -14.88 40.85
C LEU A 560 19.69 -15.54 41.68
N SER A 561 19.12 -16.63 41.17
CA SER A 561 18.23 -17.49 41.96
C SER A 561 19.06 -18.30 42.97
N ARG A 562 18.50 -18.53 44.16
CA ARG A 562 19.07 -19.45 45.15
C ARG A 562 18.14 -20.63 45.31
N ASP A 563 18.72 -21.83 45.35
CA ASP A 563 18.01 -23.07 45.65
C ASP A 563 17.45 -23.07 47.08
N GLU A 564 16.56 -24.01 47.42
CA GLU A 564 16.03 -24.19 48.78
C GLU A 564 17.15 -24.49 49.80
N ASN A 565 18.25 -25.10 49.36
CA ASN A 565 19.46 -25.32 50.16
C ASN A 565 20.35 -24.07 50.31
N GLY A 566 19.97 -22.93 49.73
CA GLY A 566 20.73 -21.67 49.79
C GLY A 566 21.93 -21.57 48.84
N SER A 567 22.22 -22.61 48.05
CA SER A 567 23.21 -22.60 46.98
C SER A 567 22.83 -21.63 45.86
N VAL A 568 23.83 -21.02 45.22
CA VAL A 568 23.62 -20.05 44.14
C VAL A 568 23.49 -20.80 42.81
N VAL A 569 22.35 -20.65 42.14
CA VAL A 569 22.14 -21.20 40.80
C VAL A 569 22.46 -20.11 39.77
N ALA A 570 23.30 -20.45 38.80
CA ALA A 570 23.80 -19.55 37.77
C ALA A 570 23.46 -20.11 36.37
N PRO A 571 22.20 -19.96 35.92
CA PRO A 571 21.79 -20.49 34.62
C PRO A 571 22.45 -19.76 33.46
N GLY A 572 22.52 -20.45 32.32
CA GLY A 572 22.94 -19.87 31.05
C GLY A 572 21.87 -18.97 30.44
N GLY A 573 22.22 -18.29 29.35
CA GLY A 573 21.27 -17.52 28.55
C GLY A 573 20.47 -18.39 27.58
N GLY A 574 19.23 -18.01 27.32
CA GLY A 574 18.41 -18.64 26.28
C GLY A 574 18.94 -18.35 24.89
N SER A 575 18.72 -19.25 23.92
CA SER A 575 19.08 -18.99 22.52
C SER A 575 18.11 -18.03 21.84
N GLY A 576 18.58 -17.29 20.83
CA GLY A 576 17.72 -16.49 19.96
C GLY A 576 16.78 -17.37 19.14
N GLY A 577 15.57 -16.88 18.88
CA GLY A 577 14.53 -17.58 18.13
C GLY A 577 14.63 -17.39 16.61
N THR A 578 13.47 -17.27 15.96
CA THR A 578 13.35 -17.24 14.49
C THR A 578 12.57 -16.02 14.00
N VAL A 579 13.05 -15.39 12.93
CA VAL A 579 12.25 -14.47 12.10
C VAL A 579 12.26 -14.92 10.63
N LEU A 580 11.08 -15.19 10.09
CA LEU A 580 10.85 -15.62 8.70
C LEU A 580 9.98 -14.61 7.96
N LEU A 581 10.49 -14.02 6.88
CA LEU A 581 9.86 -12.89 6.19
C LEU A 581 9.59 -13.21 4.71
N PHE A 582 8.34 -13.45 4.34
CA PHE A 582 7.87 -13.62 2.96
C PHE A 582 7.43 -12.28 2.38
N LEU A 583 8.32 -11.62 1.62
CA LEU A 583 8.18 -10.23 1.19
C LEU A 583 8.25 -10.07 -0.34
N ARG A 584 7.65 -8.99 -0.86
CA ARG A 584 8.00 -8.40 -2.17
C ARG A 584 9.00 -7.24 -2.03
N TYR A 585 8.84 -6.43 -0.98
CA TYR A 585 9.63 -5.22 -0.75
C TYR A 585 9.89 -4.96 0.74
N LEU A 586 11.03 -4.34 1.06
CA LEU A 586 11.48 -4.05 2.42
C LEU A 586 12.11 -2.64 2.54
N ILE A 587 11.69 -1.88 3.55
CA ILE A 587 12.41 -0.69 4.05
C ILE A 587 12.83 -0.95 5.50
N LEU A 588 14.13 -0.81 5.79
CA LEU A 588 14.69 -0.74 7.14
C LEU A 588 15.29 0.66 7.34
N GLY A 589 14.59 1.52 8.07
CA GLY A 589 15.00 2.90 8.41
C GLY A 589 16.21 2.96 9.34
N GLU A 590 16.76 4.15 9.57
CA GLU A 590 18.05 4.34 10.27
C GLU A 590 17.99 3.95 11.76
N SER A 591 16.84 4.12 12.41
CA SER A 591 16.58 3.68 13.78
C SER A 591 16.26 2.18 13.92
N SER A 592 16.04 1.47 12.81
CA SER A 592 15.42 0.15 12.86
C SER A 592 16.33 -0.96 13.38
N LEU A 593 15.73 -1.90 14.11
CA LEU A 593 16.44 -3.05 14.69
C LEU A 593 15.67 -4.35 14.44
N LEU A 594 16.30 -5.26 13.70
CA LEU A 594 15.85 -6.65 13.53
C LEU A 594 16.81 -7.58 14.29
N SER A 595 16.37 -8.18 15.39
CA SER A 595 17.25 -8.93 16.30
C SER A 595 16.75 -10.35 16.65
N THR A 596 17.66 -11.32 16.57
CA THR A 596 17.53 -12.69 17.10
C THR A 596 18.77 -13.03 17.92
N GLY A 597 19.12 -12.17 18.88
CA GLY A 597 20.31 -12.34 19.71
C GLY A 597 20.16 -13.47 20.72
N GLY A 598 21.27 -14.11 21.09
CA GLY A 598 21.31 -14.97 22.27
C GLY A 598 21.22 -14.16 23.57
N GLY A 599 20.55 -14.71 24.58
CA GLY A 599 20.50 -14.12 25.92
C GLY A 599 21.84 -14.21 26.64
N SER A 600 22.11 -13.26 27.53
CA SER A 600 23.31 -13.26 28.39
C SER A 600 23.18 -14.31 29.49
N GLY A 601 24.28 -15.05 29.73
CA GLY A 601 24.37 -15.96 30.87
C GLY A 601 24.48 -15.24 32.22
N SER A 602 24.28 -15.97 33.31
CA SER A 602 24.43 -15.42 34.67
C SER A 602 25.82 -14.81 34.91
N PRO A 603 25.93 -13.63 35.55
CA PRO A 603 27.22 -12.97 35.81
C PRO A 603 28.13 -13.71 36.81
N VAL A 604 27.67 -14.83 37.39
CA VAL A 604 28.48 -15.73 38.25
C VAL A 604 29.01 -16.93 37.44
N GLY A 605 29.04 -16.82 36.11
CA GLY A 605 29.70 -17.77 35.20
C GLY A 605 28.75 -18.64 34.37
N GLY A 606 27.50 -18.22 34.11
CA GLY A 606 26.61 -18.92 33.19
C GLY A 606 27.02 -18.72 31.72
N GLY A 607 26.88 -19.76 30.90
CA GLY A 607 27.19 -19.70 29.46
C GLY A 607 26.20 -18.85 28.65
N GLY A 608 26.68 -18.13 27.64
CA GLY A 608 25.84 -17.27 26.79
C GLY A 608 25.01 -18.04 25.76
N GLY A 609 23.78 -17.62 25.48
CA GLY A 609 22.91 -18.30 24.51
C GLY A 609 23.37 -18.16 23.06
N GLY A 610 23.09 -19.14 22.20
CA GLY A 610 23.36 -19.06 20.76
C GLY A 610 22.49 -18.00 20.07
N GLY A 611 23.02 -17.34 19.03
CA GLY A 611 22.24 -16.40 18.22
C GLY A 611 21.32 -17.11 17.23
N GLY A 612 20.08 -16.67 17.09
CA GLY A 612 19.00 -17.33 16.33
C GLY A 612 19.08 -17.20 14.79
N ARG A 613 17.93 -17.29 14.13
CA ARG A 613 17.82 -17.36 12.66
C ARG A 613 16.94 -16.26 12.07
N ILE A 614 17.42 -15.64 10.98
CA ILE A 614 16.67 -14.64 10.20
C ILE A 614 16.72 -15.06 8.72
N HIS A 615 15.57 -15.20 8.06
CA HIS A 615 15.49 -15.52 6.63
C HIS A 615 14.58 -14.56 5.85
N PHE A 616 15.10 -14.03 4.74
CA PHE A 616 14.36 -13.19 3.80
C PHE A 616 13.91 -14.00 2.55
N HIS A 617 12.64 -14.38 2.51
CA HIS A 617 12.06 -15.14 1.42
C HIS A 617 11.42 -14.22 0.36
N TRP A 618 12.25 -13.73 -0.56
CA TRP A 618 11.79 -12.84 -1.63
C TRP A 618 10.82 -13.51 -2.60
N SER A 619 9.76 -12.80 -2.95
CA SER A 619 8.78 -13.19 -3.97
C SER A 619 8.87 -12.26 -5.18
N ASN A 620 8.83 -12.85 -6.38
CA ASN A 620 8.89 -12.14 -7.68
C ASN A 620 10.03 -11.11 -7.81
N ILE A 621 11.28 -11.54 -7.62
CA ILE A 621 12.47 -10.70 -7.80
C ILE A 621 12.52 -10.20 -9.27
N PRO A 622 12.43 -8.88 -9.54
CA PRO A 622 12.49 -8.36 -10.90
C PRO A 622 13.92 -8.47 -11.45
N THR A 623 14.07 -8.53 -12.77
CA THR A 623 15.38 -8.68 -13.45
C THR A 623 15.43 -7.83 -14.74
N GLY A 624 16.65 -7.60 -15.26
CA GLY A 624 16.88 -6.75 -16.43
C GLY A 624 16.35 -5.32 -16.24
N ASP A 625 15.84 -4.71 -17.31
CA ASP A 625 15.35 -3.31 -17.33
C ASP A 625 14.23 -3.01 -16.32
N ILE A 626 13.52 -4.04 -15.87
CA ILE A 626 12.42 -3.94 -14.89
C ILE A 626 12.96 -3.93 -13.45
N TYR A 627 14.22 -4.33 -13.20
CA TYR A 627 14.80 -4.42 -11.87
C TYR A 627 14.63 -3.15 -11.04
N GLN A 628 14.17 -3.32 -9.80
CA GLN A 628 14.14 -2.29 -8.77
C GLN A 628 14.69 -2.91 -7.48
N PRO A 629 15.43 -2.15 -6.65
CA PRO A 629 15.96 -2.68 -5.40
C PRO A 629 14.84 -3.19 -4.48
N ILE A 630 14.79 -4.50 -4.25
CA ILE A 630 13.75 -5.14 -3.42
C ILE A 630 13.88 -4.83 -1.92
N ALA A 631 15.01 -4.27 -1.49
CA ALA A 631 15.22 -3.83 -0.12
C ALA A 631 16.08 -2.56 -0.03
N SER A 632 15.61 -1.60 0.76
CA SER A 632 16.39 -0.44 1.22
C SER A 632 16.77 -0.65 2.69
N VAL A 633 18.04 -0.97 2.95
CA VAL A 633 18.53 -1.29 4.30
C VAL A 633 19.49 -0.23 4.79
N LYS A 634 19.06 0.52 5.82
CA LYS A 634 19.88 1.47 6.58
C LYS A 634 20.06 1.09 8.06
N GLY A 635 19.08 0.40 8.65
CA GLY A 635 19.11 -0.04 10.05
C GLY A 635 19.93 -1.30 10.33
N ILE A 636 19.79 -1.82 11.55
CA ILE A 636 20.62 -2.89 12.12
C ILE A 636 19.92 -4.24 12.04
N ILE A 637 20.62 -5.24 11.48
CA ILE A 637 20.22 -6.66 11.52
C ILE A 637 21.21 -7.42 12.41
N HIS A 638 20.70 -8.18 13.37
CA HIS A 638 21.49 -8.71 14.48
C HIS A 638 21.13 -10.16 14.83
N ALA A 639 22.08 -11.08 14.68
CA ALA A 639 21.93 -12.50 15.07
C ALA A 639 23.18 -12.99 15.82
N ARG A 640 23.69 -12.21 16.79
CA ARG A 640 24.88 -12.59 17.57
C ARG A 640 24.54 -13.53 18.73
N GLY A 641 25.52 -14.30 19.17
CA GLY A 641 25.42 -15.01 20.43
C GLY A 641 25.41 -14.05 21.62
N GLY A 642 24.83 -14.50 22.73
CA GLY A 642 24.80 -13.78 23.99
C GLY A 642 26.14 -13.84 24.71
N ALA A 643 26.45 -12.78 25.44
CA ALA A 643 27.67 -12.67 26.24
C ALA A 643 27.63 -13.58 27.48
N ALA A 644 28.82 -14.01 27.91
CA ALA A 644 29.09 -14.65 29.20
C ALA A 644 30.13 -13.83 30.00
N LEU A 645 30.63 -14.39 31.10
CA LEU A 645 31.70 -13.76 31.90
C LEU A 645 33.02 -13.66 31.11
N ASP A 646 33.36 -14.71 30.37
CA ASP A 646 34.53 -14.81 29.50
C ASP A 646 34.08 -14.98 28.04
N ASP A 647 34.83 -14.42 27.09
CA ASP A 647 34.52 -14.52 25.65
C ASP A 647 34.47 -15.99 25.16
N GLU A 648 35.24 -16.88 25.78
CA GLU A 648 35.25 -18.34 25.48
C GLU A 648 33.93 -19.04 25.84
N PHE A 649 33.16 -18.48 26.79
CA PHE A 649 31.87 -19.02 27.25
C PHE A 649 30.67 -18.29 26.61
N SER A 650 30.92 -17.31 25.73
CA SER A 650 29.86 -16.63 24.98
C SER A 650 29.26 -17.54 23.89
N GLY A 651 28.00 -17.30 23.54
CA GLY A 651 27.33 -18.04 22.48
C GLY A 651 27.91 -17.75 21.10
N LYS A 652 27.78 -18.68 20.16
CA LYS A 652 28.12 -18.43 18.75
C LYS A 652 27.00 -17.64 18.05
N ASN A 653 27.40 -16.83 17.07
CA ASN A 653 26.47 -16.15 16.17
C ASN A 653 25.63 -17.16 15.37
N GLY A 654 24.42 -16.73 15.03
CA GLY A 654 23.47 -17.46 14.19
C GLY A 654 23.56 -17.10 12.72
N THR A 655 22.46 -17.31 12.00
CA THR A 655 22.40 -17.24 10.54
C THR A 655 21.43 -16.17 10.05
N VAL A 656 21.90 -15.29 9.17
CA VAL A 656 21.06 -14.38 8.37
C VAL A 656 21.16 -14.80 6.91
N THR A 657 20.06 -15.28 6.34
CA THR A 657 20.00 -15.85 4.98
C THR A 657 18.93 -15.15 4.13
N GLY A 658 18.91 -15.45 2.84
CA GLY A 658 17.88 -14.95 1.94
C GLY A 658 17.84 -15.77 0.66
N ARG A 659 16.67 -15.82 0.03
CA ARG A 659 16.39 -16.67 -1.15
C ARG A 659 17.49 -16.55 -2.23
N PRO A 660 17.94 -17.67 -2.84
CA PRO A 660 18.89 -17.67 -3.95
C PRO A 660 18.52 -16.68 -5.07
N CYS A 661 19.42 -15.72 -5.34
CA CYS A 661 19.18 -14.69 -6.34
C CYS A 661 19.27 -15.22 -7.79
N PRO A 662 18.57 -14.60 -8.75
CA PRO A 662 18.69 -14.91 -10.17
C PRO A 662 20.05 -14.47 -10.77
N LYS A 663 20.27 -14.77 -12.05
CA LYS A 663 21.42 -14.29 -12.84
C LYS A 663 21.60 -12.76 -12.68
N GLY A 664 22.84 -12.29 -12.68
CA GLY A 664 23.19 -10.87 -12.53
C GLY A 664 23.14 -10.30 -11.10
N LEU A 665 22.43 -10.94 -10.16
CA LEU A 665 22.20 -10.43 -8.79
C LEU A 665 22.91 -11.26 -7.70
N HIS A 666 23.28 -10.65 -6.56
CA HIS A 666 23.95 -11.34 -5.43
C HIS A 666 23.63 -10.71 -4.05
N GLY A 667 24.07 -11.39 -2.99
CA GLY A 667 23.84 -11.03 -1.60
C GLY A 667 22.41 -11.34 -1.11
N ILE A 668 22.19 -11.20 0.19
CA ILE A 668 20.88 -11.48 0.85
C ILE A 668 19.73 -10.67 0.23
N PHE A 669 20.02 -9.48 -0.31
CA PHE A 669 19.05 -8.52 -0.86
C PHE A 669 19.03 -8.47 -2.40
N CYS A 670 19.67 -9.43 -3.09
CA CYS A 670 19.78 -9.49 -4.55
C CYS A 670 20.13 -8.14 -5.21
N LYS A 671 21.28 -7.59 -4.80
CA LYS A 671 21.90 -6.40 -5.40
C LYS A 671 22.61 -6.77 -6.71
N GLU A 672 22.76 -5.79 -7.60
CA GLU A 672 23.46 -5.95 -8.88
C GLU A 672 24.94 -6.33 -8.67
N CYS A 673 25.47 -7.29 -9.44
CA CYS A 673 26.90 -7.62 -9.42
C CYS A 673 27.76 -6.37 -9.77
N PRO A 674 28.97 -6.21 -9.20
CA PRO A 674 29.85 -5.07 -9.47
C PRO A 674 30.17 -4.86 -10.96
N SER A 675 30.33 -3.60 -11.38
CA SER A 675 30.69 -3.23 -12.76
C SER A 675 31.98 -3.92 -13.21
N GLY A 676 31.95 -4.56 -14.39
CA GLY A 676 33.06 -5.38 -14.88
C GLY A 676 33.03 -6.84 -14.38
N THR A 677 31.93 -7.28 -13.75
CA THR A 677 31.65 -8.68 -13.45
C THR A 677 30.30 -9.13 -14.02
N PHE A 678 30.15 -10.42 -14.28
CA PHE A 678 28.91 -11.06 -14.74
C PHE A 678 28.58 -12.31 -13.92
N LYS A 679 27.31 -12.73 -13.94
CA LYS A 679 26.83 -13.91 -13.20
C LYS A 679 25.76 -14.68 -13.96
N ASN A 680 26.16 -15.83 -14.52
CA ASN A 680 25.31 -16.70 -15.33
C ASN A 680 24.60 -17.82 -14.55
N VAL A 681 24.81 -17.93 -13.23
CA VAL A 681 24.21 -18.94 -12.35
C VAL A 681 23.36 -18.32 -11.24
N THR A 682 22.33 -19.05 -10.81
CA THR A 682 21.51 -18.72 -9.64
C THR A 682 22.26 -19.00 -8.33
N GLY A 683 22.00 -18.20 -7.30
CA GLY A 683 22.64 -18.29 -5.98
C GLY A 683 22.84 -16.91 -5.37
N SER A 684 23.28 -16.81 -4.11
CA SER A 684 23.42 -15.52 -3.42
C SER A 684 24.87 -15.12 -3.11
N ASP A 685 25.85 -16.00 -3.28
CA ASP A 685 27.25 -15.67 -2.98
C ASP A 685 27.84 -14.64 -3.96
N THR A 686 28.66 -13.74 -3.41
CA THR A 686 29.38 -12.70 -4.17
C THR A 686 30.48 -13.30 -5.06
N SER A 687 31.04 -14.45 -4.69
CA SER A 687 32.01 -15.21 -5.51
C SER A 687 31.44 -15.73 -6.83
N LEU A 688 30.12 -15.68 -7.02
CA LEU A 688 29.45 -16.03 -8.27
C LEU A 688 29.46 -14.87 -9.30
N CYS A 689 29.76 -13.64 -8.89
CA CYS A 689 30.04 -12.53 -9.80
C CYS A 689 31.49 -12.67 -10.32
N ARG A 690 31.65 -13.19 -11.54
CA ARG A 690 32.95 -13.47 -12.18
C ARG A 690 33.44 -12.25 -12.98
N PRO A 691 34.75 -11.96 -13.03
CA PRO A 691 35.26 -10.87 -13.86
C PRO A 691 34.97 -11.12 -15.34
N CYS A 692 34.62 -10.05 -16.06
CA CYS A 692 34.48 -10.07 -17.52
C CYS A 692 35.85 -10.25 -18.20
N PRO A 693 35.93 -10.93 -19.36
CA PRO A 693 37.19 -11.07 -20.10
C PRO A 693 37.75 -9.69 -20.49
N VAL A 694 39.07 -9.51 -20.42
CA VAL A 694 39.70 -8.21 -20.73
C VAL A 694 40.03 -8.10 -22.22
N ASP A 695 40.27 -9.24 -22.88
CA ASP A 695 40.71 -9.31 -24.28
C ASP A 695 39.65 -8.83 -25.29
N GLU A 696 38.38 -8.74 -24.87
CA GLU A 696 37.25 -8.23 -25.66
C GLU A 696 37.01 -6.72 -25.48
N LEU A 697 37.70 -6.06 -24.53
CA LEU A 697 37.49 -4.65 -24.20
C LEU A 697 38.42 -3.73 -25.01
N PRO A 698 37.90 -2.81 -25.85
CA PRO A 698 38.73 -1.85 -26.57
C PRO A 698 39.58 -0.98 -25.63
N THR A 699 40.80 -0.62 -26.04
CA THR A 699 41.76 0.17 -25.22
C THR A 699 41.29 1.57 -24.83
N ARG A 700 40.16 2.05 -25.37
CA ARG A 700 39.50 3.32 -25.03
C ARG A 700 38.06 3.11 -24.48
N ALA A 701 37.74 1.91 -23.97
CA ALA A 701 36.45 1.54 -23.40
C ALA A 701 36.50 1.24 -21.89
N VAL A 702 35.36 1.36 -21.23
CA VAL A 702 35.15 1.05 -19.80
C VAL A 702 33.80 0.35 -19.63
N TYR A 703 33.74 -0.71 -18.81
CA TYR A 703 32.51 -1.41 -18.47
C TYR A 703 31.48 -0.50 -17.80
N VAL A 704 30.21 -0.65 -18.16
CA VAL A 704 29.10 0.10 -17.56
C VAL A 704 28.30 -0.77 -16.59
N PRO A 705 27.77 -0.21 -15.49
CA PRO A 705 26.72 -0.88 -14.72
C PRO A 705 25.46 -0.97 -15.59
N VAL A 706 24.78 -2.11 -15.54
CA VAL A 706 23.50 -2.35 -16.23
C VAL A 706 22.46 -2.81 -15.20
N ARG A 707 21.24 -2.32 -15.40
CA ARG A 707 20.10 -2.51 -14.51
C ARG A 707 19.73 -3.99 -14.40
N GLY A 708 19.66 -4.50 -13.17
CA GLY A 708 19.49 -5.93 -12.89
C GLY A 708 20.79 -6.75 -12.95
N GLY A 709 21.94 -6.11 -13.18
CA GLY A 709 23.26 -6.76 -13.27
C GLY A 709 23.50 -7.50 -14.59
N VAL A 710 24.76 -7.83 -14.86
CA VAL A 710 25.16 -8.52 -16.10
C VAL A 710 25.03 -10.03 -15.92
N SER A 711 24.18 -10.67 -16.72
CA SER A 711 23.95 -12.11 -16.67
C SER A 711 24.96 -12.92 -17.48
N GLU A 712 25.38 -12.42 -18.66
CA GLU A 712 26.11 -13.19 -19.68
C GLU A 712 27.15 -12.31 -20.40
N THR A 713 28.10 -12.92 -21.12
CA THR A 713 29.17 -12.24 -21.88
C THR A 713 28.85 -12.17 -23.38
N PRO A 714 29.31 -11.15 -24.13
CA PRO A 714 30.25 -10.09 -23.74
C PRO A 714 29.61 -9.05 -22.80
N CYS A 715 30.40 -8.51 -21.88
CA CYS A 715 29.91 -7.55 -20.89
C CYS A 715 29.74 -6.15 -21.49
N PRO A 716 28.68 -5.40 -21.14
CA PRO A 716 28.39 -4.09 -21.70
C PRO A 716 29.42 -3.04 -21.30
N TYR A 717 29.97 -2.34 -22.29
CA TYR A 717 30.94 -1.25 -22.12
C TYR A 717 30.51 0.01 -22.87
N ARG A 718 31.20 1.13 -22.60
CA ARG A 718 31.13 2.37 -23.38
C ARG A 718 32.53 2.94 -23.62
N CYS A 719 32.69 3.72 -24.68
CA CYS A 719 33.93 4.47 -24.88
C CYS A 719 34.10 5.57 -23.81
N ILE A 720 35.35 5.90 -23.46
CA ILE A 720 35.71 6.89 -22.42
C ILE A 720 35.20 8.30 -22.75
N SER A 721 34.95 8.60 -24.03
CA SER A 721 34.43 9.89 -24.50
C SER A 721 33.57 9.71 -25.74
N GLU A 722 32.55 10.56 -25.91
CA GLU A 722 31.66 10.62 -27.08
C GLU A 722 32.37 10.93 -28.40
N ARG A 723 33.67 11.28 -28.37
CA ARG A 723 34.52 11.45 -29.57
C ARG A 723 34.92 10.11 -30.22
N TYR A 724 34.66 9.00 -29.55
CA TYR A 724 35.05 7.65 -29.96
C TYR A 724 33.80 6.79 -30.20
N HIS A 725 33.75 6.09 -31.33
CA HIS A 725 32.55 5.41 -31.81
C HIS A 725 32.55 3.91 -31.47
N MET A 726 31.36 3.41 -31.14
CA MET A 726 31.11 2.00 -30.82
C MET A 726 31.14 1.15 -32.11
N PRO A 727 31.78 -0.03 -32.15
CA PRO A 727 32.30 -0.80 -31.01
C PRO A 727 33.77 -0.57 -30.66
N HIS A 728 34.65 -0.21 -31.60
CA HIS A 728 36.10 -0.24 -31.38
C HIS A 728 36.69 1.00 -30.68
N CYS A 729 35.86 2.01 -30.37
CA CYS A 729 36.26 3.29 -29.80
C CYS A 729 37.30 4.05 -30.64
N TYR A 730 37.10 4.02 -31.96
CA TYR A 730 37.88 4.76 -32.96
C TYR A 730 37.33 6.18 -33.16
N THR A 731 38.18 7.09 -33.61
CA THR A 731 37.77 8.42 -34.10
C THR A 731 37.17 8.32 -35.51
N ALA A 732 36.35 9.29 -35.89
CA ALA A 732 35.71 9.30 -37.22
C ALA A 732 36.71 9.27 -38.40
N LEU A 733 37.94 9.76 -38.21
CA LEU A 733 39.01 9.66 -39.21
C LEU A 733 39.57 8.23 -39.30
N GLU A 734 39.79 7.57 -38.16
CA GLU A 734 40.21 6.16 -38.10
C GLU A 734 39.16 5.24 -38.73
N GLU A 735 37.86 5.46 -38.47
CA GLU A 735 36.77 4.69 -39.11
C GLU A 735 36.69 4.90 -40.62
N LEU A 736 36.84 6.13 -41.11
CA LEU A 736 36.91 6.41 -42.55
C LEU A 736 38.10 5.68 -43.20
N ILE A 737 39.26 5.69 -42.53
CA ILE A 737 40.46 5.01 -43.02
C ILE A 737 40.26 3.49 -43.07
N TYR A 738 39.69 2.87 -42.04
CA TYR A 738 39.51 1.41 -41.99
C TYR A 738 38.34 0.91 -42.86
N THR A 739 37.27 1.69 -43.03
CA THR A 739 36.15 1.32 -43.95
C THR A 739 36.59 1.27 -45.42
N PHE A 740 37.58 2.07 -45.83
CA PHE A 740 38.23 1.97 -47.14
C PHE A 740 39.34 0.90 -47.22
N GLY A 741 39.40 -0.04 -46.28
CA GLY A 741 40.39 -1.14 -46.26
C GLY A 741 41.73 -0.78 -45.61
N GLY A 742 41.78 0.31 -44.84
CA GLY A 742 42.93 0.74 -44.06
C GLY A 742 43.78 1.83 -44.74
N PRO A 743 44.82 2.34 -44.05
CA PRO A 743 45.58 3.53 -44.44
C PRO A 743 46.11 3.50 -45.88
N TRP A 744 46.57 2.32 -46.33
CA TRP A 744 47.19 2.13 -47.63
C TRP A 744 46.22 2.22 -48.80
N LEU A 745 45.03 1.63 -48.68
CA LEU A 745 44.00 1.68 -49.75
C LEU A 745 43.35 3.06 -49.84
N PHE A 746 43.08 3.70 -48.70
CA PHE A 746 42.57 5.08 -48.67
C PHE A 746 43.57 6.07 -49.31
N GLY A 747 44.86 5.95 -49.01
CA GLY A 747 45.91 6.77 -49.61
C GLY A 747 46.04 6.59 -51.13
N LEU A 748 45.93 5.36 -51.64
CA LEU A 748 45.94 5.08 -53.08
C LEU A 748 44.73 5.67 -53.81
N LEU A 749 43.53 5.54 -53.25
CA LEU A 749 42.31 6.16 -53.80
C LEU A 749 42.40 7.69 -53.85
N LEU A 750 42.91 8.31 -52.78
CA LEU A 750 43.10 9.76 -52.72
C LEU A 750 44.08 10.26 -53.78
N MET A 751 45.21 9.56 -53.98
CA MET A 751 46.17 9.86 -55.05
C MET A 751 45.56 9.72 -56.45
N GLY A 752 44.76 8.67 -56.68
CA GLY A 752 44.05 8.49 -57.95
C GLY A 752 43.08 9.63 -58.27
N LEU A 753 42.33 10.10 -57.26
CA LEU A 753 41.41 11.24 -57.40
C LEU A 753 42.17 12.55 -57.71
N LEU A 754 43.30 12.80 -57.05
CA LEU A 754 44.12 13.99 -57.29
C LEU A 754 44.74 14.02 -58.69
N ILE A 755 45.19 12.87 -59.20
CA ILE A 755 45.71 12.73 -60.57
C ILE A 755 44.59 12.97 -61.60
N LEU A 756 43.38 12.45 -61.36
CA LEU A 756 42.22 12.69 -62.21
C LEU A 756 41.85 14.18 -62.26
N LEU A 757 41.86 14.85 -61.10
CA LEU A 757 41.56 16.29 -61.00
C LEU A 757 42.60 17.13 -61.75
N ALA A 758 43.88 16.78 -61.65
CA ALA A 758 44.97 17.44 -62.38
C ALA A 758 44.84 17.27 -63.91
N LEU A 759 44.38 16.11 -64.39
CA LEU A 759 44.08 15.88 -65.81
C LEU A 759 42.90 16.72 -66.31
N VAL A 760 41.82 16.84 -65.53
CA VAL A 760 40.68 17.71 -65.89
C VAL A 760 41.11 19.18 -65.96
N LEU A 761 41.93 19.64 -65.01
CA LEU A 761 42.46 21.01 -64.99
C LEU A 761 43.46 21.29 -66.12
N SER A 762 44.23 20.30 -66.58
CA SER A 762 45.13 20.47 -67.73
C SER A 762 44.36 20.57 -69.05
N VAL A 763 43.29 19.78 -69.23
CA VAL A 763 42.40 19.89 -70.40
C VAL A 763 41.68 21.26 -70.43
N ALA A 764 41.23 21.76 -69.28
CA ALA A 764 40.62 23.10 -69.18
C ALA A 764 41.59 24.24 -69.59
N ARG A 765 42.89 24.08 -69.33
CA ARG A 765 43.93 25.05 -69.72
C ARG A 765 44.21 25.11 -71.23
N MET A 766 43.90 24.07 -72.00
CA MET A 766 44.33 23.96 -73.41
C MET A 766 43.37 24.58 -74.44
N LYS A 767 42.27 25.22 -74.02
CA LYS A 767 41.24 25.76 -74.93
C LYS A 767 41.17 27.29 -75.06
N PHE A 768 42.15 28.01 -74.52
CA PHE A 768 42.38 29.45 -74.77
C PHE A 768 43.82 29.65 -75.27
N VAL A 769 43.97 30.09 -76.52
CA VAL A 769 45.26 30.31 -77.20
C VAL A 769 45.16 31.56 -78.10
N GLY A 770 46.17 32.44 -78.02
CA GLY A 770 46.24 33.75 -78.70
C GLY A 770 46.66 34.83 -77.68
N VAL A 771 47.75 35.61 -77.80
CA VAL A 771 48.36 36.32 -78.95
C VAL A 771 47.44 37.48 -79.40
N ASP A 772 47.78 38.76 -79.24
CA ASP A 772 49.10 39.39 -79.03
C ASP A 772 49.08 40.68 -78.14
N ASP A 773 50.23 41.37 -78.08
CA ASP A 773 50.51 42.78 -77.65
C ASP A 773 51.04 43.12 -76.24
N LEU A 774 51.94 44.12 -76.24
CA LEU A 774 52.81 44.70 -75.20
C LEU A 774 52.77 46.26 -75.33
N PRO A 775 53.42 47.13 -74.50
CA PRO A 775 54.36 46.89 -73.37
C PRO A 775 54.20 47.76 -72.08
N GLY A 776 54.24 47.13 -70.89
CA GLY A 776 54.81 47.65 -69.60
C GLY A 776 54.44 49.05 -69.05
N PRO A 777 55.18 49.57 -68.03
CA PRO A 777 55.93 48.84 -67.00
C PRO A 777 55.77 49.38 -65.54
N ALA A 778 55.69 48.45 -64.56
CA ALA A 778 56.18 48.62 -63.16
C ALA A 778 55.48 49.68 -62.23
N PRO A 779 55.77 49.73 -60.91
CA PRO A 779 56.05 48.67 -59.93
C PRO A 779 55.21 48.84 -58.61
N THR A 780 55.62 48.13 -57.53
CA THR A 780 55.46 48.52 -56.10
C THR A 780 54.06 48.58 -55.47
N HIS A 781 53.86 48.36 -54.15
CA HIS A 781 54.54 47.54 -53.12
C HIS A 781 53.66 47.50 -51.85
N HIS A 782 54.08 46.74 -50.83
CA HIS A 782 53.64 46.82 -49.41
C HIS A 782 52.15 46.60 -49.06
N GLY A 783 51.91 45.69 -48.12
CA GLY A 783 50.77 45.78 -47.19
C GLY A 783 51.23 46.30 -45.82
N SER A 784 50.27 46.70 -44.97
CA SER A 784 50.51 47.13 -43.59
C SER A 784 49.37 46.70 -42.65
N GLN A 785 49.61 45.61 -41.92
CA GLN A 785 49.62 45.49 -40.46
C GLN A 785 48.83 46.49 -39.56
N ILE A 786 48.43 46.00 -38.38
CA ILE A 786 48.08 46.71 -37.11
C ILE A 786 46.56 46.91 -36.80
N ASP A 787 46.04 45.89 -36.09
CA ASP A 787 45.40 45.92 -34.75
C ASP A 787 44.12 46.71 -34.35
N HIS A 788 43.51 46.17 -33.29
CA HIS A 788 42.51 46.73 -32.36
C HIS A 788 41.11 47.08 -32.93
N SER A 789 40.03 46.43 -32.48
CA SER A 789 39.54 46.50 -31.09
C SER A 789 38.28 45.64 -30.86
N PHE A 790 37.94 45.34 -29.60
CA PHE A 790 36.57 44.97 -29.21
C PHE A 790 35.73 46.25 -29.03
N PRO A 791 34.41 46.21 -29.30
CA PRO A 791 33.49 46.24 -28.16
C PRO A 791 32.26 45.32 -28.29
N PHE A 792 31.49 45.27 -27.21
CA PHE A 792 30.28 44.48 -26.99
C PHE A 792 29.01 45.24 -27.42
N LEU A 793 28.00 44.55 -27.97
CA LEU A 793 26.59 44.93 -27.79
C LEU A 793 25.64 43.74 -28.09
N GLU A 794 24.48 43.77 -27.44
CA GLU A 794 23.41 42.76 -27.52
C GLU A 794 22.37 43.07 -28.60
N SER A 795 21.51 42.08 -28.86
CA SER A 795 20.11 42.24 -29.29
C SER A 795 19.87 42.70 -30.75
N LEU A 796 18.76 42.33 -31.41
CA LEU A 796 17.69 41.37 -31.10
C LEU A 796 17.04 40.92 -32.42
N ASN A 797 16.32 39.79 -32.39
CA ASN A 797 15.29 39.37 -33.36
C ASN A 797 15.63 39.34 -34.87
N GLU A 798 15.44 38.15 -35.44
CA GLU A 798 14.13 37.97 -36.07
C GLU A 798 13.51 36.63 -35.64
N VAL A 799 12.42 36.70 -34.87
CA VAL A 799 11.58 35.55 -34.57
C VAL A 799 10.71 35.30 -35.80
N ALA A 800 11.15 34.39 -36.66
CA ALA A 800 10.37 33.86 -37.77
C ALA A 800 9.19 33.00 -37.26
N ALA A 801 8.22 33.65 -36.61
CA ALA A 801 6.96 33.03 -36.26
C ALA A 801 6.06 32.98 -37.50
N THR A 802 5.58 31.79 -37.87
CA THR A 802 4.15 31.65 -38.16
C THR A 802 3.64 30.24 -37.92
N SER A 803 2.38 30.21 -37.51
CA SER A 803 1.45 29.08 -37.37
C SER A 803 1.75 27.81 -38.17
N ASP A 804 1.96 26.71 -37.44
CA ASP A 804 1.63 25.34 -37.89
C ASP A 804 1.34 24.41 -36.68
N LEU A 805 0.73 24.97 -35.63
CA LEU A 805 0.29 24.23 -34.45
C LEU A 805 -1.23 24.03 -34.51
N MET A 806 -1.66 22.80 -34.76
CA MET A 806 -3.07 22.41 -34.76
C MET A 806 -3.41 21.71 -33.45
N LEU A 807 -4.45 22.19 -32.76
CA LEU A 807 -4.94 21.56 -31.53
C LEU A 807 -5.94 20.47 -31.89
N ALA A 808 -5.59 19.21 -31.61
CA ALA A 808 -6.48 18.07 -31.78
C ALA A 808 -6.84 17.48 -30.43
N TYR A 809 -8.11 17.08 -30.28
CA TYR A 809 -8.60 16.34 -29.12
C TYR A 809 -8.54 14.85 -29.44
N LEU A 810 -7.85 14.06 -28.61
CA LEU A 810 -7.95 12.61 -28.63
C LEU A 810 -8.78 12.13 -27.43
N ASP A 811 -9.89 11.45 -27.73
CA ASP A 811 -10.66 10.66 -26.76
C ASP A 811 -9.91 9.34 -26.50
N PHE A 812 -9.27 9.20 -25.34
CA PHE A 812 -8.67 7.94 -24.94
C PHE A 812 -9.73 6.97 -24.39
N PHE A 813 -9.74 5.74 -24.90
CA PHE A 813 -10.56 4.64 -24.39
C PHE A 813 -9.67 3.46 -23.99
N LEU A 814 -9.45 3.29 -22.68
CA LEU A 814 -8.73 2.14 -22.10
C LEU A 814 -9.66 0.91 -22.04
N GLY A 815 -10.01 0.40 -23.22
CA GLY A 815 -10.74 -0.86 -23.36
C GLY A 815 -9.82 -2.05 -23.07
N GLY A 816 -10.02 -2.71 -21.94
CA GLY A 816 -9.47 -4.05 -21.71
C GLY A 816 -10.11 -5.08 -22.65
N ASP A 817 -9.36 -6.08 -23.07
CA ASP A 817 -9.80 -7.13 -24.00
C ASP A 817 -11.08 -7.83 -23.49
N GLU A 818 -12.16 -7.78 -24.30
CA GLU A 818 -13.52 -8.16 -23.90
C GLU A 818 -13.70 -9.67 -23.63
N LYS A 819 -12.62 -10.46 -23.73
CA LYS A 819 -12.61 -11.93 -23.63
C LYS A 819 -12.11 -12.50 -22.30
N ARG A 820 -11.70 -11.68 -21.32
CA ARG A 820 -11.30 -12.16 -19.98
C ARG A 820 -12.27 -11.67 -18.90
N THR A 821 -12.82 -12.63 -18.15
CA THR A 821 -13.78 -12.43 -17.05
C THR A 821 -13.13 -12.00 -15.73
N ASP A 822 -11.81 -11.91 -15.69
CA ASP A 822 -11.02 -12.15 -14.47
C ASP A 822 -10.37 -10.86 -13.91
N LEU A 823 -10.93 -9.68 -14.24
CA LEU A 823 -10.37 -8.37 -13.93
C LEU A 823 -11.37 -7.43 -13.21
N PRO A 824 -10.89 -6.55 -12.30
CA PRO A 824 -11.71 -5.65 -11.47
C PRO A 824 -12.45 -4.55 -12.27
N PRO A 825 -13.43 -3.84 -11.66
CA PRO A 825 -14.47 -3.12 -12.41
C PRO A 825 -14.02 -1.89 -13.22
N ARG A 826 -14.85 -1.57 -14.21
CA ARG A 826 -14.58 -0.66 -15.33
C ARG A 826 -14.46 0.82 -14.93
N LEU A 827 -13.35 1.45 -15.32
CA LEU A 827 -13.26 2.92 -15.43
C LEU A 827 -14.06 3.39 -16.65
N HIS A 828 -15.25 3.98 -16.40
CA HIS A 828 -16.16 4.45 -17.46
C HIS A 828 -16.00 5.94 -17.84
N GLN A 829 -14.92 6.60 -17.43
CA GLN A 829 -14.62 7.98 -17.83
C GLN A 829 -13.75 8.02 -19.08
N ARG A 830 -14.24 8.72 -20.12
CA ARG A 830 -13.40 9.16 -21.24
C ARG A 830 -12.55 10.33 -20.78
N PHE A 831 -11.27 10.32 -21.15
CA PHE A 831 -10.36 11.45 -20.92
C PHE A 831 -10.07 12.14 -22.26
N PRO A 832 -10.79 13.22 -22.62
CA PRO A 832 -10.50 14.01 -23.80
C PRO A 832 -9.22 14.83 -23.58
N MET A 833 -8.10 14.39 -24.17
CA MET A 833 -6.82 15.08 -24.02
C MET A 833 -6.58 16.03 -25.21
N PRO A 834 -6.41 17.34 -24.99
CA PRO A 834 -5.95 18.26 -26.02
C PRO A 834 -4.44 18.10 -26.22
N ILE A 835 -4.01 17.74 -27.43
CA ILE A 835 -2.60 17.54 -27.78
C ILE A 835 -2.25 18.42 -28.99
N LEU A 836 -1.07 19.05 -28.96
CA LEU A 836 -0.57 19.87 -30.05
C LEU A 836 0.12 19.01 -31.12
N PHE A 837 -0.32 19.17 -32.37
CA PHE A 837 0.34 18.65 -33.56
C PHE A 837 1.06 19.80 -34.27
N GLY A 838 2.30 19.56 -34.71
CA GLY A 838 3.13 20.48 -35.48
C GLY A 838 3.30 20.05 -36.94
N GLY A 839 3.14 21.00 -37.86
CA GLY A 839 3.31 20.85 -39.32
C GLY A 839 2.00 21.06 -40.09
N ASP A 840 2.10 21.56 -41.33
CA ASP A 840 0.95 21.79 -42.23
C ASP A 840 0.42 20.49 -42.89
N GLY A 841 1.21 19.42 -42.87
CA GLY A 841 0.92 18.16 -43.55
C GLY A 841 1.48 18.06 -44.97
N SER A 842 2.31 19.01 -45.40
CA SER A 842 2.98 18.99 -46.70
C SER A 842 4.11 17.97 -46.79
N TYR A 843 4.62 17.74 -48.01
CA TYR A 843 5.83 16.95 -48.26
C TYR A 843 7.10 17.52 -47.57
N MET A 844 7.09 18.80 -47.17
CA MET A 844 8.23 19.43 -46.46
C MET A 844 8.03 19.47 -44.93
N ALA A 845 6.79 19.47 -44.44
CA ALA A 845 6.45 19.51 -43.01
C ALA A 845 5.27 18.57 -42.65
N PRO A 846 5.48 17.24 -42.68
CA PRO A 846 4.44 16.27 -42.34
C PRO A 846 4.02 16.39 -40.86
N PHE A 847 2.73 16.12 -40.58
CA PHE A 847 2.17 16.20 -39.23
C PHE A 847 2.97 15.37 -38.22
N SER A 848 3.30 16.01 -37.10
CA SER A 848 4.04 15.40 -35.99
C SER A 848 3.43 15.80 -34.64
N LEU A 849 3.07 14.79 -33.82
CA LEU A 849 2.65 14.97 -32.44
C LEU A 849 3.90 15.34 -31.62
N GLN A 850 3.89 16.52 -30.99
CA GLN A 850 4.98 16.98 -30.12
C GLN A 850 4.75 16.47 -28.69
N ASN A 851 5.72 15.73 -28.17
CA ASN A 851 5.68 15.20 -26.81
C ASN A 851 6.80 15.82 -25.96
N ASP A 852 6.43 16.78 -25.12
CA ASP A 852 7.33 17.42 -24.16
C ASP A 852 7.43 16.64 -22.85
N ASN A 853 8.51 16.91 -22.11
CA ASN A 853 8.76 16.33 -20.79
C ASN A 853 7.58 16.54 -19.82
N ILE A 854 6.88 17.67 -19.91
CA ILE A 854 5.70 17.99 -19.08
C ILE A 854 4.54 17.05 -19.41
N LEU A 855 4.26 16.85 -20.71
CA LEU A 855 3.18 15.96 -21.18
C LEU A 855 3.47 14.50 -20.80
N THR A 856 4.73 14.07 -20.94
CA THR A 856 5.17 12.74 -20.49
C THR A 856 5.10 12.59 -18.97
N SER A 857 5.44 13.63 -18.20
CA SER A 857 5.36 13.60 -16.73
C SER A 857 3.92 13.47 -16.22
N LEU A 858 2.96 14.13 -16.90
CA LEU A 858 1.53 13.93 -16.67
C LEU A 858 1.07 12.50 -17.04
N MET A 859 1.41 12.02 -18.24
CA MET A 859 1.00 10.69 -18.71
C MET A 859 1.62 9.53 -17.91
N ASN A 860 2.76 9.73 -17.26
CA ASN A 860 3.42 8.77 -16.36
C ASN A 860 2.50 8.30 -15.20
N GLN A 861 1.44 9.03 -14.86
CA GLN A 861 0.45 8.60 -13.86
C GLN A 861 -0.55 7.56 -14.38
N LEU A 862 -0.62 7.35 -15.71
CA LEU A 862 -1.60 6.49 -16.38
C LEU A 862 -0.96 5.42 -17.28
N VAL A 863 0.17 5.73 -17.92
CA VAL A 863 0.89 4.87 -18.87
C VAL A 863 2.38 5.03 -18.67
N ALA A 864 3.14 3.92 -18.66
CA ALA A 864 4.59 3.97 -18.49
C ALA A 864 5.27 4.86 -19.55
N PRO A 865 6.28 5.67 -19.21
CA PRO A 865 6.86 6.65 -20.14
C PRO A 865 7.42 6.02 -21.41
N THR A 866 8.01 4.83 -21.31
CA THR A 866 8.51 4.05 -22.45
C THR A 866 7.39 3.69 -23.43
N THR A 867 6.25 3.22 -22.92
CA THR A 867 5.04 2.92 -23.70
C THR A 867 4.44 4.18 -24.31
N TRP A 868 4.44 5.31 -23.59
CA TRP A 868 4.00 6.60 -24.12
C TRP A 868 4.92 7.11 -25.25
N TYR A 869 6.24 7.09 -25.07
CA TYR A 869 7.21 7.44 -26.11
C TYR A 869 7.09 6.52 -27.34
N ARG A 870 6.90 5.20 -27.15
CA ARG A 870 6.67 4.24 -28.24
C ARG A 870 5.36 4.51 -28.98
N LEU A 871 4.27 4.81 -28.28
CA LEU A 871 3.00 5.19 -28.92
C LEU A 871 3.15 6.49 -29.73
N VAL A 872 3.79 7.53 -29.18
CA VAL A 872 4.05 8.78 -29.89
C VAL A 872 4.94 8.54 -31.12
N ALA A 873 5.99 7.73 -31.01
CA ALA A 873 6.86 7.38 -32.12
C ALA A 873 6.12 6.58 -33.21
N GLY A 874 5.31 5.59 -32.83
CA GLY A 874 4.48 4.80 -33.74
C GLY A 874 3.40 5.62 -34.44
N VAL A 875 2.71 6.50 -33.72
CA VAL A 875 1.73 7.45 -34.30
C VAL A 875 2.42 8.39 -35.29
N ASN A 876 3.57 8.97 -34.94
CA ASN A 876 4.33 9.83 -35.85
C ASN A 876 4.88 9.08 -37.08
N ALA A 877 5.31 7.82 -36.92
CA ALA A 877 5.72 6.95 -38.01
C ALA A 877 4.55 6.67 -38.98
N GLN A 878 3.36 6.34 -38.45
CA GLN A 878 2.18 6.09 -39.26
C GLN A 878 1.66 7.37 -39.94
N LEU A 879 1.65 8.52 -39.25
CA LEU A 879 1.25 9.83 -39.82
C LEU A 879 2.08 10.21 -41.05
N ARG A 880 3.40 10.03 -40.98
CA ARG A 880 4.33 10.20 -42.12
C ARG A 880 4.12 9.19 -43.26
N LEU A 881 3.37 8.11 -43.04
CA LEU A 881 3.10 7.04 -44.01
C LEU A 881 1.64 7.01 -44.52
N VAL A 882 0.75 7.94 -44.10
CA VAL A 882 -0.67 7.89 -44.48
C VAL A 882 -0.88 8.19 -45.96
N ARG A 883 -0.93 7.13 -46.77
CA ARG A 883 -1.64 7.16 -48.05
C ARG A 883 -3.15 7.26 -47.81
N ARG A 884 -3.77 8.19 -48.53
CA ARG A 884 -5.21 8.49 -48.62
C ARG A 884 -6.12 7.26 -48.39
N GLY A 885 -6.94 7.30 -47.35
CA GLY A 885 -8.11 6.42 -47.20
C GLY A 885 -7.90 5.02 -46.61
N ARG A 886 -6.71 4.67 -46.07
CA ARG A 886 -6.47 3.32 -45.49
C ARG A 886 -6.50 3.20 -43.96
N LEU A 887 -6.63 4.29 -43.19
CA LEU A 887 -6.67 4.24 -41.71
C LEU A 887 -7.77 3.30 -41.15
N ARG A 888 -8.94 3.23 -41.82
CA ARG A 888 -10.04 2.33 -41.44
C ARG A 888 -9.71 0.83 -41.53
N SER A 889 -8.61 0.46 -42.21
CA SER A 889 -8.21 -0.94 -42.44
C SER A 889 -7.22 -1.49 -41.41
N THR A 890 -6.60 -0.64 -40.59
CA THR A 890 -5.55 -1.06 -39.62
C THR A 890 -6.08 -1.14 -38.18
N TYR A 891 -7.13 -0.37 -37.86
CA TYR A 891 -7.79 -0.35 -36.55
C TYR A 891 -9.29 -0.73 -36.65
N GLY A 892 -9.69 -1.40 -37.74
CA GLY A 892 -11.08 -1.76 -38.01
C GLY A 892 -11.51 -3.04 -37.31
N VAL A 893 -12.04 -2.93 -36.08
CA VAL A 893 -12.81 -4.01 -35.44
C VAL A 893 -14.02 -4.37 -36.30
N GLY A 894 -14.39 -5.66 -36.35
CA GLY A 894 -15.48 -6.16 -37.17
C GLY A 894 -16.84 -5.58 -36.77
N ALA A 895 -17.45 -4.80 -37.66
CA ALA A 895 -18.75 -4.17 -37.43
C ALA A 895 -19.90 -5.17 -37.57
N HIS A 896 -20.11 -6.02 -36.55
CA HIS A 896 -21.37 -6.75 -36.42
C HIS A 896 -22.50 -5.77 -36.08
N LYS A 897 -23.47 -5.70 -36.98
CA LYS A 897 -24.61 -4.80 -36.90
C LYS A 897 -25.73 -5.52 -36.16
N GLU A 898 -26.01 -5.13 -34.91
CA GLU A 898 -27.20 -5.60 -34.21
C GLU A 898 -27.87 -4.45 -33.42
N ASN A 899 -29.15 -4.62 -33.12
CA ASN A 899 -30.07 -3.47 -33.01
C ASN A 899 -30.06 -2.78 -31.64
N SER A 900 -30.29 -1.46 -31.67
CA SER A 900 -30.58 -0.65 -30.50
C SER A 900 -31.92 -1.02 -29.85
N PRO A 901 -32.07 -0.73 -28.55
CA PRO A 901 -33.26 0.00 -28.14
C PRO A 901 -32.96 1.27 -27.33
N ALA A 902 -33.86 2.24 -27.47
CA ALA A 902 -33.73 3.62 -27.01
C ALA A 902 -33.63 3.84 -25.48
N ARG A 903 -32.80 4.83 -25.10
CA ARG A 903 -33.05 5.84 -24.06
C ARG A 903 -32.16 7.07 -24.32
N LEU A 904 -32.39 8.16 -23.59
CA LEU A 904 -31.68 9.46 -23.72
C LEU A 904 -31.90 10.21 -25.05
N ARG A 905 -33.15 10.53 -25.38
CA ARG A 905 -33.51 11.59 -26.34
C ARG A 905 -34.24 12.74 -25.62
N GLU A 906 -33.58 13.37 -24.64
CA GLU A 906 -34.24 14.39 -23.80
C GLU A 906 -33.26 15.39 -23.14
N SER A 907 -32.50 16.14 -23.95
CA SER A 907 -31.57 17.18 -23.43
C SER A 907 -31.16 18.28 -24.44
N MET A 908 -32.01 18.62 -25.42
CA MET A 908 -31.77 19.78 -26.31
C MET A 908 -33.06 20.60 -26.53
N LEU A 909 -33.44 21.39 -25.53
CA LEU A 909 -34.57 22.34 -25.63
C LEU A 909 -34.37 23.55 -24.70
N TYR A 910 -33.25 24.27 -24.88
CA TYR A 910 -32.93 25.65 -24.48
C TYR A 910 -31.47 25.88 -24.96
N ASN A 911 -31.05 26.96 -25.62
CA ASN A 911 -31.70 28.20 -26.05
C ASN A 911 -31.69 28.35 -27.58
N GLN A 912 -32.57 29.20 -28.12
CA GLN A 912 -32.57 29.60 -29.53
C GLN A 912 -32.56 31.13 -29.65
N ASN A 913 -32.07 31.64 -30.78
CA ASN A 913 -32.19 33.02 -31.29
C ASN A 913 -31.39 34.14 -30.58
N HIS A 914 -30.43 34.71 -31.31
CA HIS A 914 -30.61 36.09 -31.80
C HIS A 914 -29.91 36.37 -33.15
N THR A 915 -30.56 37.18 -33.98
CA THR A 915 -30.15 37.70 -35.31
C THR A 915 -29.86 39.22 -35.22
N ASN A 916 -29.31 39.98 -36.18
CA ASN A 916 -28.92 39.84 -37.62
C ASN A 916 -27.93 41.02 -37.96
N THR A 917 -27.29 41.27 -39.13
CA THR A 917 -27.06 40.64 -40.46
C THR A 917 -25.75 41.23 -41.05
N GLU A 918 -25.11 40.59 -42.05
CA GLU A 918 -24.07 41.16 -42.97
C GLU A 918 -22.77 41.72 -42.29
N ASP A 919 -21.60 41.88 -42.95
CA ASP A 919 -21.25 41.89 -44.38
C ASP A 919 -19.93 41.10 -44.67
N TYR A 920 -19.52 40.93 -45.94
CA TYR A 920 -18.47 40.03 -46.41
C TYR A 920 -17.06 40.66 -46.60
N ALA A 921 -16.11 40.39 -45.69
CA ALA A 921 -14.67 40.34 -46.01
C ALA A 921 -13.82 39.56 -44.98
N THR A 922 -12.74 38.93 -45.47
CA THR A 922 -11.53 38.51 -44.71
C THR A 922 -11.71 37.96 -43.28
N ARG A 923 -12.28 36.75 -43.13
CA ARG A 923 -12.15 35.96 -41.89
C ARG A 923 -10.98 34.97 -42.01
N ARG A 924 -9.98 35.05 -41.11
CA ARG A 924 -8.98 33.98 -40.92
C ARG A 924 -9.71 32.66 -40.62
N LYS A 925 -9.35 31.57 -41.30
CA LYS A 925 -9.83 30.22 -40.96
C LYS A 925 -9.06 29.70 -39.75
N ASN A 926 -9.66 29.75 -38.57
CA ASN A 926 -9.18 29.01 -37.42
C ASN A 926 -9.52 27.52 -37.62
N TYR A 927 -8.51 26.67 -37.80
CA TYR A 927 -8.69 25.22 -37.91
C TYR A 927 -8.86 24.60 -36.52
N ALA A 928 -10.10 24.56 -36.04
CA ALA A 928 -10.52 23.75 -34.91
C ALA A 928 -11.67 22.85 -35.37
N GLY A 929 -11.45 21.54 -35.42
CA GLY A 929 -12.42 20.57 -35.90
C GLY A 929 -12.14 19.18 -35.33
N ILE A 930 -13.20 18.48 -34.93
CA ILE A 930 -13.11 17.14 -34.35
C ILE A 930 -12.96 16.12 -35.48
N ILE A 931 -11.92 15.29 -35.40
CA ILE A 931 -11.59 14.28 -36.41
C ILE A 931 -12.33 12.98 -36.06
N ASP A 932 -13.59 12.90 -36.50
CA ASP A 932 -14.38 11.66 -36.50
C ASP A 932 -14.18 10.88 -37.82
N GLY A 933 -14.65 9.63 -37.89
CA GLY A 933 -14.58 8.78 -39.07
C GLY A 933 -15.24 9.40 -40.31
N ASP A 934 -16.29 10.20 -40.12
CA ASP A 934 -16.97 10.96 -41.18
C ASP A 934 -16.29 12.31 -41.50
N SER A 935 -15.46 12.84 -40.60
CA SER A 935 -14.61 14.02 -40.85
C SER A 935 -13.38 13.68 -41.70
N LEU A 936 -12.84 12.46 -41.55
CA LEU A 936 -11.59 11.99 -42.17
C LEU A 936 -11.49 12.22 -43.72
N PRO A 937 -12.57 12.08 -44.52
CA PRO A 937 -12.52 12.33 -45.97
C PRO A 937 -12.33 13.81 -46.38
N SER A 938 -12.47 14.76 -45.44
CA SER A 938 -12.39 16.20 -45.71
C SER A 938 -10.95 16.75 -45.80
N LEU A 939 -9.97 16.03 -45.25
CA LEU A 939 -8.53 16.33 -45.34
C LEU A 939 -8.03 16.03 -46.76
N LYS A 940 -8.29 16.98 -47.68
CA LYS A 940 -8.21 16.77 -49.12
C LYS A 940 -7.22 17.73 -49.76
N GLU A 941 -6.01 17.21 -50.00
CA GLU A 941 -4.95 17.90 -50.74
C GLU A 941 -5.40 18.37 -52.14
N LYS A 942 -4.86 19.49 -52.62
CA LYS A 942 -5.12 20.01 -53.98
C LYS A 942 -4.51 19.10 -55.05
N ARG A 943 -5.08 19.14 -56.26
CA ARG A 943 -4.58 18.41 -57.44
C ARG A 943 -3.68 19.33 -58.27
N ASP A 944 -2.37 19.24 -58.04
CA ASP A 944 -1.38 19.91 -58.88
C ASP A 944 -0.76 18.95 -59.91
N MET A 945 -0.12 19.51 -60.94
CA MET A 945 0.27 18.82 -62.20
C MET A 945 1.13 17.55 -62.02
N PHE A 946 1.91 17.43 -60.95
CA PHE A 946 2.87 16.34 -60.74
C PHE A 946 2.28 15.05 -60.14
N PHE A 947 0.95 14.94 -60.05
CA PHE A 947 0.22 13.79 -59.48
C PHE A 947 0.67 12.42 -60.02
N ILE A 948 1.02 12.31 -61.31
CA ILE A 948 1.44 11.04 -61.93
C ILE A 948 2.85 10.61 -61.46
N LEU A 949 3.79 11.55 -61.33
CA LEU A 949 5.13 11.27 -60.77
C LEU A 949 5.02 10.79 -59.32
N SER A 950 4.19 11.48 -58.53
CA SER A 950 3.89 11.09 -57.14
C SER A 950 3.34 9.67 -57.05
N PHE A 951 2.41 9.29 -57.95
CA PHE A 951 1.81 7.96 -57.96
C PHE A 951 2.83 6.85 -58.22
N LEU A 952 3.78 7.07 -59.14
CA LEU A 952 4.81 6.09 -59.50
C LEU A 952 5.84 5.87 -58.36
N VAL A 953 6.29 6.95 -57.73
CA VAL A 953 7.38 6.93 -56.71
C VAL A 953 6.95 6.32 -55.37
N HIS A 954 5.68 6.45 -54.99
CA HIS A 954 5.15 5.99 -53.69
C HIS A 954 5.00 4.47 -53.52
N ASN A 955 5.50 3.63 -54.45
CA ASN A 955 5.24 2.17 -54.46
C ASN A 955 6.41 1.27 -53.99
N THR A 956 7.58 1.80 -53.67
CA THR A 956 8.73 0.98 -53.19
C THR A 956 8.99 1.18 -51.70
N LYS A 957 8.76 0.15 -50.87
CA LYS A 957 9.26 0.09 -49.47
C LYS A 957 10.77 -0.21 -49.47
N PRO A 958 11.64 0.63 -48.89
CA PRO A 958 13.00 0.25 -48.54
C PRO A 958 12.99 -0.45 -47.17
N VAL A 959 13.59 -1.63 -47.04
CA VAL A 959 13.74 -2.33 -45.74
C VAL A 959 15.09 -3.05 -45.70
N GLY A 960 15.87 -2.81 -44.63
CA GLY A 960 16.85 -3.80 -44.15
C GLY A 960 18.29 -3.77 -44.68
N HIS A 961 18.69 -2.85 -45.57
CA HIS A 961 20.09 -2.74 -46.04
C HIS A 961 20.64 -1.33 -45.79
N GLN A 962 21.16 -1.10 -44.57
CA GLN A 962 21.69 0.20 -44.15
C GLN A 962 22.97 0.57 -44.92
N ASP A 963 23.89 -0.37 -45.05
CA ASP A 963 25.23 -0.17 -45.64
C ASP A 963 25.13 0.10 -47.15
N MET A 964 24.25 -0.61 -47.85
CA MET A 964 23.98 -0.39 -49.28
C MET A 964 23.42 1.02 -49.53
N VAL A 965 22.54 1.53 -48.65
CA VAL A 965 22.00 2.89 -48.78
C VAL A 965 23.06 3.94 -48.44
N GLY A 966 23.91 3.69 -47.44
CA GLY A 966 25.07 4.55 -47.15
C GLY A 966 26.03 4.64 -48.33
N LEU A 967 26.35 3.51 -48.97
CA LEU A 967 27.21 3.45 -50.15
C LEU A 967 26.60 4.20 -51.36
N VAL A 968 25.30 4.05 -51.60
CA VAL A 968 24.56 4.84 -52.61
C VAL A 968 24.58 6.34 -52.29
N ILE A 969 24.47 6.73 -51.02
CA ILE A 969 24.56 8.14 -50.62
C ILE A 969 25.97 8.69 -50.85
N SER A 970 27.02 7.94 -50.52
CA SER A 970 28.41 8.32 -50.83
C SER A 970 28.63 8.48 -52.34
N MET A 971 28.03 7.63 -53.17
CA MET A 971 28.04 7.80 -54.64
C MET A 971 27.28 9.05 -55.11
N LEU A 972 26.13 9.37 -54.51
CA LEU A 972 25.38 10.61 -54.79
C LEU A 972 26.15 11.86 -54.35
N LEU A 973 26.88 11.79 -53.24
CA LEU A 973 27.71 12.88 -52.70
C LEU A 973 28.92 13.15 -53.62
N LEU A 974 29.55 12.10 -54.15
CA LEU A 974 30.59 12.18 -55.19
C LEU A 974 30.02 12.68 -56.53
N GLY A 975 28.79 12.29 -56.87
CA GLY A 975 28.03 12.82 -58.00
C GLY A 975 27.80 14.32 -57.87
N ASP A 976 27.34 14.79 -56.71
CA ASP A 976 27.13 16.22 -56.43
C ASP A 976 28.43 17.03 -56.58
N PHE A 977 29.55 16.53 -56.08
CA PHE A 977 30.86 17.16 -56.27
C PHE A 977 31.23 17.27 -57.76
N SER A 978 31.02 16.19 -58.51
CA SER A 978 31.29 16.14 -59.95
C SER A 978 30.39 17.09 -60.75
N LEU A 979 29.11 17.19 -60.38
CA LEU A 979 28.15 18.11 -61.00
C LEU A 979 28.46 19.58 -60.67
N VAL A 980 28.85 19.90 -59.43
CA VAL A 980 29.32 21.25 -59.05
C VAL A 980 30.56 21.64 -59.86
N LEU A 981 31.52 20.72 -60.03
CA LEU A 981 32.71 20.96 -60.84
C LEU A 981 32.36 21.18 -62.32
N LEU A 982 31.43 20.40 -62.87
CA LEU A 982 30.93 20.56 -64.24
C LEU A 982 30.17 21.87 -64.44
N THR A 983 29.32 22.31 -63.51
CA THR A 983 28.62 23.60 -63.61
C THR A 983 29.59 24.79 -63.49
N LEU A 984 30.61 24.70 -62.63
CA LEU A 984 31.68 25.71 -62.57
C LEU A 984 32.50 25.76 -63.86
N LEU A 985 32.81 24.61 -64.45
CA LEU A 985 33.57 24.52 -65.71
C LEU A 985 32.75 25.00 -66.92
N GLN A 986 31.42 24.80 -66.90
CA GLN A 986 30.49 25.36 -67.88
C GLN A 986 30.39 26.90 -67.75
N LEU A 987 30.21 27.44 -66.54
CA LEU A 987 30.21 28.89 -66.29
C LEU A 987 31.55 29.53 -66.70
N TYR A 988 32.67 28.87 -66.40
CA TYR A 988 34.01 29.30 -66.83
C TYR A 988 34.17 29.32 -68.35
N SER A 989 33.52 28.39 -69.08
CA SER A 989 33.53 28.37 -70.54
C SER A 989 32.67 29.47 -71.20
N ILE A 990 31.82 30.14 -70.41
CA ILE A 990 31.00 31.27 -70.83
C ILE A 990 31.72 32.60 -70.51
N SER A 991 31.98 32.86 -69.22
CA SER A 991 32.69 34.08 -68.78
C SER A 991 33.21 33.99 -67.35
N MET A 992 34.43 34.48 -67.13
CA MET A 992 34.98 34.66 -65.78
C MET A 992 34.19 35.65 -64.92
N VAL A 993 33.45 36.59 -65.53
CA VAL A 993 32.59 37.53 -64.80
C VAL A 993 31.35 36.81 -64.24
N ASP A 994 30.78 35.86 -65.00
CA ASP A 994 29.60 35.10 -64.57
C ASP A 994 29.93 34.09 -63.48
N VAL A 995 31.14 33.49 -63.51
CA VAL A 995 31.66 32.66 -62.39
C VAL A 995 31.73 33.48 -61.10
N LEU A 996 32.22 34.72 -61.16
CA LEU A 996 32.31 35.60 -60.00
C LEU A 996 30.91 36.05 -59.52
N LEU A 997 30.02 36.47 -60.43
CA LEU A 997 28.64 36.82 -60.08
C LEU A 997 27.89 35.66 -59.42
N ALA A 998 28.02 34.43 -59.94
CA ALA A 998 27.40 33.24 -59.36
C ALA A 998 27.93 32.89 -57.95
N LEU A 999 29.20 33.21 -57.66
CA LEU A 999 29.81 33.01 -56.34
C LEU A 999 29.46 34.12 -55.33
N PHE A 1000 29.19 35.35 -55.79
CA PHE A 1000 28.91 36.50 -54.93
C PHE A 1000 27.41 36.80 -54.71
N ILE A 1001 26.52 36.50 -55.65
CA ILE A 1001 25.06 36.73 -55.49
C ILE A 1001 24.45 35.83 -54.40
N LEU A 1002 24.94 34.60 -54.29
CA LEU A 1002 24.56 33.63 -53.25
C LEU A 1002 25.84 33.09 -52.60
N PRO A 1003 26.24 33.59 -51.41
CA PRO A 1003 27.57 33.37 -50.87
C PRO A 1003 27.88 31.87 -50.74
N LEU A 1004 28.83 31.41 -51.56
CA LEU A 1004 29.29 30.00 -51.64
C LEU A 1004 28.20 28.98 -52.03
N GLY A 1005 27.05 29.41 -52.55
CA GLY A 1005 25.88 28.55 -52.79
C GLY A 1005 26.14 27.33 -53.68
N LEU A 1006 27.02 27.45 -54.68
CA LEU A 1006 27.47 26.34 -55.53
C LEU A 1006 28.38 25.33 -54.79
N LEU A 1007 29.17 25.76 -53.81
CA LEU A 1007 30.20 24.94 -53.15
C LEU A 1007 29.69 24.27 -51.87
N LEU A 1008 28.72 24.88 -51.19
CA LEU A 1008 28.14 24.39 -49.93
C LEU A 1008 27.41 23.02 -49.97
N PRO A 1009 26.85 22.51 -51.08
CA PRO A 1009 26.18 21.20 -51.08
C PRO A 1009 27.09 20.03 -50.66
N PHE A 1010 28.39 20.08 -51.00
CA PHE A 1010 29.33 19.00 -50.69
C PHE A 1010 29.72 18.97 -49.19
N PRO A 1011 30.16 20.07 -48.54
CA PRO A 1011 30.32 20.13 -47.08
C PRO A 1011 29.03 19.84 -46.31
N ALA A 1012 27.87 20.29 -46.80
CA ALA A 1012 26.58 19.99 -46.17
C ALA A 1012 26.25 18.48 -46.22
N GLY A 1013 26.48 17.83 -47.36
CA GLY A 1013 26.33 16.39 -47.52
C GLY A 1013 27.29 15.59 -46.63
N ILE A 1014 28.55 16.02 -46.50
CA ILE A 1014 29.53 15.41 -45.58
C ILE A 1014 29.07 15.53 -44.13
N ASN A 1015 28.64 16.72 -43.70
CA ASN A 1015 28.15 16.94 -42.35
C ASN A 1015 26.86 16.14 -42.04
N ALA A 1016 26.03 15.88 -43.06
CA ALA A 1016 24.86 15.01 -42.95
C ALA A 1016 25.25 13.52 -42.86
N LEU A 1017 26.17 13.06 -43.71
CA LEU A 1017 26.62 11.67 -43.76
C LEU A 1017 27.31 11.24 -42.45
N PHE A 1018 28.10 12.12 -41.83
CA PHE A 1018 28.75 11.83 -40.55
C PHE A 1018 27.91 12.20 -39.32
N SER A 1019 26.64 12.62 -39.46
CA SER A 1019 25.76 12.92 -38.30
C SER A 1019 25.11 11.67 -37.70
N HIS A 1020 25.90 10.64 -37.39
CA HIS A 1020 25.42 9.43 -36.73
C HIS A 1020 25.39 9.59 -35.21
N GLY A 1021 24.20 9.83 -34.65
CA GLY A 1021 23.97 9.86 -33.20
C GLY A 1021 22.50 10.15 -32.84
N PRO A 1022 22.05 9.80 -31.62
CA PRO A 1022 20.64 9.91 -31.20
C PRO A 1022 20.24 11.36 -30.89
N ARG A 1023 20.14 12.20 -31.93
CA ARG A 1023 19.55 13.54 -31.85
C ARG A 1023 18.03 13.46 -31.95
N ARG A 1024 17.31 14.38 -31.29
CA ARG A 1024 15.85 14.51 -31.39
C ARG A 1024 15.44 14.58 -32.87
N SER A 1025 14.40 13.86 -33.27
CA SER A 1025 13.99 13.62 -34.67
C SER A 1025 13.95 14.90 -35.54
N ALA A 1026 13.41 16.00 -35.03
CA ALA A 1026 13.36 17.28 -35.71
C ALA A 1026 14.74 17.86 -36.12
N GLY A 1027 15.84 17.40 -35.53
CA GLY A 1027 17.21 17.87 -35.85
C GLY A 1027 17.83 17.20 -37.08
N LEU A 1028 17.64 15.89 -37.28
CA LEU A 1028 18.32 15.14 -38.33
C LEU A 1028 17.71 15.46 -39.72
N ALA A 1029 16.38 15.47 -39.80
CA ALA A 1029 15.65 15.90 -40.99
C ALA A 1029 16.04 17.33 -41.45
N ARG A 1030 16.32 18.26 -40.52
CA ARG A 1030 16.72 19.64 -40.87
C ARG A 1030 18.09 19.72 -41.55
N VAL A 1031 19.07 18.90 -41.13
CA VAL A 1031 20.41 18.87 -41.75
C VAL A 1031 20.35 18.31 -43.18
N TYR A 1032 19.60 17.23 -43.38
CA TYR A 1032 19.41 16.63 -44.70
C TYR A 1032 18.49 17.48 -45.61
N ALA A 1033 17.50 18.19 -45.06
CA ALA A 1033 16.72 19.18 -45.80
C ALA A 1033 17.58 20.38 -46.26
N LEU A 1034 18.52 20.85 -45.44
CA LEU A 1034 19.46 21.90 -45.81
C LEU A 1034 20.37 21.46 -46.98
N TRP A 1035 20.88 20.22 -46.96
CA TRP A 1035 21.63 19.66 -48.10
C TRP A 1035 20.77 19.65 -49.38
N ASN A 1036 19.54 19.12 -49.32
CA ASN A 1036 18.61 19.13 -50.46
C ASN A 1036 18.31 20.56 -50.97
N TYR A 1037 18.08 21.52 -50.07
CA TYR A 1037 17.80 22.91 -50.44
C TYR A 1037 18.98 23.55 -51.17
N MET A 1038 20.19 23.48 -50.62
CA MET A 1038 21.40 24.01 -51.27
C MET A 1038 21.69 23.31 -52.60
N SER A 1039 21.42 22.00 -52.69
CA SER A 1039 21.60 21.21 -53.92
C SER A 1039 20.60 21.59 -55.02
N LEU A 1040 19.39 22.04 -54.67
CA LEU A 1040 18.41 22.63 -55.60
C LEU A 1040 18.74 24.08 -55.99
N VAL A 1041 19.23 24.89 -55.06
CA VAL A 1041 19.67 26.28 -55.34
C VAL A 1041 20.75 26.30 -56.44
N ASN A 1042 21.70 25.36 -56.43
CA ASN A 1042 22.70 25.23 -57.50
C ASN A 1042 22.04 25.02 -58.89
N VAL A 1043 21.02 24.16 -58.98
CA VAL A 1043 20.31 23.92 -60.25
C VAL A 1043 19.49 25.14 -60.68
N PHE A 1044 18.91 25.90 -59.74
CA PHE A 1044 18.24 27.17 -60.04
C PHE A 1044 19.22 28.22 -60.59
N VAL A 1045 20.42 28.35 -60.00
CA VAL A 1045 21.48 29.25 -60.52
C VAL A 1045 21.91 28.84 -61.93
N ALA A 1046 22.14 27.55 -62.18
CA ALA A 1046 22.46 27.04 -63.52
C ALA A 1046 21.36 27.35 -64.55
N PHE A 1047 20.08 27.23 -64.16
CA PHE A 1047 18.94 27.58 -65.02
C PHE A 1047 18.86 29.09 -65.29
N LEU A 1048 19.14 29.92 -64.27
CA LEU A 1048 19.11 31.38 -64.37
C LEU A 1048 20.23 31.90 -65.29
N CYS A 1049 21.46 31.40 -65.15
CA CYS A 1049 22.59 31.74 -66.02
C CYS A 1049 22.33 31.30 -67.47
N GLY A 1050 21.82 30.09 -67.69
CA GLY A 1050 21.46 29.61 -69.03
C GLY A 1050 20.36 30.45 -69.69
N TYR A 1051 19.35 30.86 -68.92
CA TYR A 1051 18.28 31.74 -69.40
C TYR A 1051 18.81 33.13 -69.78
N VAL A 1052 19.69 33.73 -68.96
CA VAL A 1052 20.30 35.04 -69.23
C VAL A 1052 21.16 34.99 -70.51
N HIS A 1053 21.94 33.94 -70.72
CA HIS A 1053 22.77 33.76 -71.93
C HIS A 1053 21.91 33.62 -73.20
N TYR A 1054 20.90 32.73 -73.16
CA TYR A 1054 19.97 32.55 -74.28
C TYR A 1054 19.25 33.87 -74.65
N HIS A 1055 18.94 34.70 -73.64
CA HIS A 1055 18.28 35.98 -73.89
C HIS A 1055 19.24 37.09 -74.37
N SER A 1056 20.53 37.06 -74.01
CA SER A 1056 21.52 38.05 -74.48
C SER A 1056 22.01 37.78 -75.91
N GLU A 1057 22.21 36.52 -76.30
CA GLU A 1057 22.60 36.15 -77.68
C GLU A 1057 21.49 36.41 -78.71
N SER A 1058 20.22 36.47 -78.27
CA SER A 1058 19.03 36.58 -79.14
C SER A 1058 18.99 37.80 -80.08
N SER A 1059 19.91 38.76 -79.95
CA SER A 1059 20.03 39.95 -80.81
C SER A 1059 20.94 39.78 -82.04
N ALA A 1060 21.63 38.64 -82.23
CA ALA A 1060 22.69 38.48 -83.25
C ALA A 1060 22.32 37.65 -84.51
N SER A 1061 21.45 38.20 -85.38
CA SER A 1061 21.34 37.93 -86.83
C SER A 1061 21.44 36.47 -87.39
N LYS A 1062 20.29 35.88 -87.78
CA LYS A 1062 20.18 34.62 -88.54
C LYS A 1062 20.70 34.66 -89.99
N LYS A 1063 21.30 33.56 -90.48
CA LYS A 1063 21.30 33.12 -91.91
C LYS A 1063 21.67 31.62 -92.05
N ILE A 1064 21.08 30.90 -93.01
CA ILE A 1064 21.15 29.42 -93.19
C ILE A 1064 21.22 29.09 -94.69
N PRO A 1065 22.11 28.17 -95.16
CA PRO A 1065 21.62 26.90 -95.75
C PRO A 1065 22.55 25.65 -95.66
N PHE A 1066 22.04 24.53 -95.08
CA PHE A 1066 22.35 23.11 -95.40
C PHE A 1066 23.82 22.60 -95.17
N GLN A 1067 24.21 21.30 -95.27
CA GLN A 1067 23.74 19.97 -94.74
C GLN A 1067 24.88 18.93 -95.02
N PRO A 1068 24.84 17.62 -94.63
CA PRO A 1068 23.90 16.86 -93.78
C PRO A 1068 24.57 16.12 -92.57
N TRP A 1069 23.82 15.28 -91.83
CA TRP A 1069 24.27 14.39 -90.72
C TRP A 1069 24.98 15.12 -89.54
N ASN A 1070 24.33 15.84 -88.62
CA ASN A 1070 23.03 15.68 -87.94
C ASN A 1070 23.01 14.88 -86.61
N ILE A 1071 23.82 15.30 -85.63
CA ILE A 1071 23.28 15.65 -84.30
C ILE A 1071 23.62 17.12 -84.06
N ASN A 1072 22.77 18.03 -84.53
CA ASN A 1072 22.94 19.46 -84.31
C ASN A 1072 22.10 19.87 -83.09
N MET A 1073 22.73 19.93 -81.92
CA MET A 1073 22.08 20.33 -80.67
C MET A 1073 21.81 21.84 -80.73
N GLY A 1074 20.59 22.19 -81.14
CA GLY A 1074 20.28 23.54 -81.63
C GLY A 1074 20.26 24.61 -80.54
N GLU A 1075 20.34 25.87 -80.97
CA GLU A 1075 20.35 27.09 -80.13
C GLU A 1075 19.12 27.23 -79.19
N SER A 1076 18.13 26.33 -79.31
CA SER A 1076 16.94 26.23 -78.47
C SER A 1076 16.99 25.18 -77.36
N GLU A 1077 18.13 24.52 -77.12
CA GLU A 1077 18.24 23.33 -76.23
C GLU A 1077 19.00 23.56 -74.92
N TRP A 1078 19.33 24.81 -74.57
CA TRP A 1078 20.04 25.19 -73.33
C TRP A 1078 19.41 24.64 -72.03
N TRP A 1079 18.09 24.38 -72.04
CA TRP A 1079 17.32 23.88 -70.91
C TRP A 1079 17.48 22.38 -70.67
N ILE A 1080 18.00 21.59 -71.63
CA ILE A 1080 18.07 20.12 -71.52
C ILE A 1080 19.01 19.69 -70.37
N PHE A 1081 20.20 20.29 -70.27
CA PHE A 1081 21.15 19.96 -69.21
C PHE A 1081 20.64 20.37 -67.81
N PRO A 1082 20.16 21.62 -67.58
CA PRO A 1082 19.46 21.98 -66.34
C PRO A 1082 18.24 21.09 -66.02
N ALA A 1083 17.44 20.68 -67.01
CA ALA A 1083 16.30 19.77 -66.78
C ALA A 1083 16.78 18.36 -66.37
N GLY A 1084 17.86 17.85 -66.96
CA GLY A 1084 18.52 16.62 -66.52
C GLY A 1084 19.03 16.70 -65.08
N LEU A 1085 19.61 17.85 -64.69
CA LEU A 1085 20.00 18.12 -63.30
C LEU A 1085 18.78 18.13 -62.37
N VAL A 1086 17.67 18.79 -62.74
CA VAL A 1086 16.42 18.78 -61.95
C VAL A 1086 15.95 17.34 -61.70
N VAL A 1087 15.90 16.49 -62.72
CA VAL A 1087 15.50 15.08 -62.57
C VAL A 1087 16.45 14.32 -61.64
N CYS A 1088 17.76 14.54 -61.75
CA CYS A 1088 18.76 13.94 -60.88
C CYS A 1088 18.59 14.35 -59.40
N LYS A 1089 18.40 15.65 -59.13
CA LYS A 1089 18.14 16.18 -57.77
C LYS A 1089 16.81 15.70 -57.18
N ILE A 1090 15.78 15.53 -58.01
CA ILE A 1090 14.51 14.93 -57.59
C ILE A 1090 14.74 13.49 -57.10
N MET A 1091 15.53 12.68 -57.82
CA MET A 1091 15.87 11.32 -57.36
C MET A 1091 16.76 11.32 -56.10
N GLN A 1092 17.76 12.22 -56.02
CA GLN A 1092 18.63 12.37 -54.86
C GLN A 1092 17.84 12.69 -53.58
N SER A 1093 16.96 13.69 -53.62
CA SER A 1093 16.17 14.11 -52.45
C SER A 1093 15.22 13.01 -51.95
N GLN A 1094 14.67 12.20 -52.87
CA GLN A 1094 13.83 11.06 -52.53
C GLN A 1094 14.61 9.90 -51.89
N LEU A 1095 15.88 9.69 -52.27
CA LEU A 1095 16.75 8.69 -51.63
C LEU A 1095 17.23 9.15 -50.25
N ILE A 1096 17.55 10.43 -50.10
CA ILE A 1096 17.89 11.04 -48.80
C ILE A 1096 16.73 10.89 -47.80
N ASN A 1097 15.51 11.24 -48.18
CA ASN A 1097 14.35 11.12 -47.27
C ASN A 1097 14.09 9.67 -46.84
N ARG A 1098 14.37 8.68 -47.70
CA ARG A 1098 14.30 7.24 -47.36
C ARG A 1098 15.38 6.81 -46.37
N HIS A 1099 16.56 7.42 -46.41
CA HIS A 1099 17.64 7.14 -45.45
C HIS A 1099 17.37 7.77 -44.09
N VAL A 1100 16.93 9.05 -44.05
CA VAL A 1100 16.52 9.72 -42.80
C VAL A 1100 15.42 8.94 -42.08
N ALA A 1101 14.42 8.44 -42.81
CA ALA A 1101 13.37 7.58 -42.23
C ALA A 1101 13.90 6.27 -41.63
N ASN A 1102 14.95 5.67 -42.20
CA ASN A 1102 15.61 4.48 -41.67
C ASN A 1102 16.53 4.81 -40.47
N LEU A 1103 17.08 6.02 -40.39
CA LEU A 1103 17.90 6.46 -39.25
C LEU A 1103 17.07 6.88 -38.03
N GLU A 1104 15.90 7.51 -38.24
CA GLU A 1104 15.02 7.97 -37.15
C GLU A 1104 14.25 6.82 -36.47
N ILE A 1105 14.07 5.68 -37.12
CA ILE A 1105 13.27 4.55 -36.59
C ILE A 1105 14.09 3.25 -36.71
N GLN A 1106 14.86 2.97 -35.66
CA GLN A 1106 15.75 1.80 -35.58
C GLN A 1106 15.02 0.51 -35.22
N ASP A 1107 13.92 0.58 -34.47
CA ASP A 1107 13.13 -0.58 -34.09
C ASP A 1107 12.22 -1.04 -35.24
N ARG A 1108 12.29 -2.34 -35.55
CA ARG A 1108 11.57 -2.97 -36.66
C ARG A 1108 10.15 -3.41 -36.24
N SER A 1109 9.87 -3.53 -34.95
CA SER A 1109 8.54 -3.87 -34.39
C SER A 1109 7.45 -2.88 -34.84
N LEU A 1110 7.77 -1.59 -34.82
CA LEU A 1110 6.89 -0.46 -35.15
C LEU A 1110 6.35 -0.46 -36.60
N TYR A 1111 6.95 -1.27 -37.48
CA TYR A 1111 6.53 -1.46 -38.87
C TYR A 1111 5.76 -2.78 -39.11
N SER A 1112 5.52 -3.56 -38.07
CA SER A 1112 4.71 -4.78 -38.11
C SER A 1112 3.27 -4.48 -38.55
N LYS A 1113 2.62 -5.49 -39.14
CA LYS A 1113 1.16 -5.51 -39.34
C LYS A 1113 0.42 -6.21 -38.20
N ASP A 1114 1.15 -6.89 -37.34
CA ASP A 1114 0.63 -7.70 -36.24
C ASP A 1114 0.66 -6.85 -34.97
N PHE A 1115 -0.51 -6.72 -34.34
CA PHE A 1115 -0.77 -5.88 -33.18
C PHE A 1115 -0.03 -6.37 -31.94
N GLU A 1116 0.07 -7.69 -31.75
CA GLU A 1116 0.80 -8.28 -30.63
C GLU A 1116 2.29 -7.92 -30.70
N LEU A 1117 2.90 -8.07 -31.87
CA LEU A 1117 4.30 -7.70 -32.11
C LEU A 1117 4.61 -6.20 -31.98
N PHE A 1118 3.60 -5.32 -31.93
CA PHE A 1118 3.77 -3.89 -31.65
C PHE A 1118 3.81 -3.59 -30.14
N TRP A 1119 3.19 -4.44 -29.30
CA TRP A 1119 3.10 -4.24 -27.84
C TRP A 1119 3.98 -5.20 -27.02
N GLN A 1120 4.45 -6.31 -27.59
CA GLN A 1120 5.26 -7.32 -26.90
C GLN A 1120 6.76 -6.98 -26.78
N SER A 1121 7.22 -5.88 -27.40
CA SER A 1121 8.62 -5.39 -27.34
C SER A 1121 8.74 -4.10 -26.54
#